data_AF-W9T231-F1
#
_entry.id   AF-W9T231-F1
#
_cell.length_a   1.000
_cell.length_b   1.000
_cell.length_c   1.000
_cell.angle_alpha   90.00
_cell.angle_beta   90.00
_cell.angle_gamma   90.00
#
_symmetry.space_group_name_H-M   'P 1'
#
loop_
_entity.id
_entity.type
_entity.pdbx_description
1 polymer ?
#
loop_
_entity_poly.entity_id
_entity_poly.type
_entity_poly.pdbx_seq_one_letter_code
_entity_poly.pdbx_strand_id
1 'polypeptide(L)'
;MSNKSLTALIVGVVLALVLWNSFYIVSQTERAVMLRFGRIVEPDVKPGLHMKIPYVNSVRKFDARLLTLDTTTSRFLTLEKKALMVDSYAKWRVDDAERFYTATSGMKQIADERLARRLEAALRDQFGKRTLHESVSGQRDELMAQVTNSLNRAAQQELGIEVVDVRVKGIDLPREVNRSVFERMSSERERERANTAPRVRSWPKAFVRTPIVNAACCSPRPSARPRRCAVTAMRRPRRSMPPPMGRIRSSTPSIAACRPTAKVSPARKTSWCSIPRASSSVTWRTASSASWRWQSHPAAQCRPPGDPSAKHCYDPPAGKIPAFLRLCPRGRRLSQACAGHADPPRGMARMPWFEYDSTRPEASRGCCRGFRLGLPEEVISRMATVDRWLLPDGIEEVLPPEAARIETARRRVLDLFQCWGYELVITPHVEFLESLLTGSGQDLDLRTFKVIDPLSGRQMGLRADITPQVARVDAHTLRREGPSRLCYAGSVLHAKPQALSTSRSPIQLGAELYGDASASSDLEVISLMLEVLELADVPDVHMDLGHVGIYRGLAKAAALSGEAEQRLFDALQRKAMDEIAELTAALDPSLAGMLRALARLCGGREALDEARVALAGAPAEVQKALDTLTLIAEQLAARYPRLPLYFDLGELRGYHYHTGVVFAVFVPGVGQSIAQGGRYDDIGADFGRARPATGFSTDLKTLVGLGNADLTTPISGIWAPHGDEPGLWSAIRELRRQGERVVQALDGQSRSDAAQLGCDRQLLLSNGVWTVAPLAS
;
A
#
# COMPACT_ATOMS: atom_id res chain seq x y z
N MET A 1 -50.99 -50.69 -2.45
CA MET A 1 -51.79 -50.03 -1.40
C MET A 1 -53.26 -50.03 -1.83
N SER A 2 -54.22 -50.03 -0.91
CA SER A 2 -55.63 -49.82 -1.27
C SER A 2 -55.85 -48.40 -1.81
N ASN A 3 -56.74 -48.21 -2.78
CA ASN A 3 -57.05 -46.89 -3.34
C ASN A 3 -57.46 -45.89 -2.25
N LYS A 4 -58.17 -46.34 -1.20
CA LYS A 4 -58.55 -45.52 -0.03
C LYS A 4 -57.35 -45.05 0.80
N SER A 5 -56.26 -45.82 0.84
CA SER A 5 -55.00 -45.46 1.51
C SER A 5 -54.16 -44.52 0.65
N LEU A 6 -54.18 -44.69 -0.69
CA LEU A 6 -53.51 -43.78 -1.62
C LEU A 6 -54.18 -42.40 -1.65
N THR A 7 -55.52 -42.33 -1.68
CA THR A 7 -56.22 -41.04 -1.61
C THR A 7 -56.04 -40.35 -0.26
N ALA A 8 -56.06 -41.08 0.86
CA ALA A 8 -55.76 -40.53 2.17
C ALA A 8 -54.33 -39.95 2.26
N LEU A 9 -53.33 -40.63 1.67
CA LEU A 9 -51.96 -40.12 1.59
C LEU A 9 -51.88 -38.82 0.76
N ILE A 10 -52.52 -38.79 -0.42
CA ILE A 10 -52.53 -37.61 -1.30
C ILE A 10 -53.21 -36.43 -0.60
N VAL A 11 -54.37 -36.64 0.03
CA VAL A 11 -55.09 -35.59 0.79
C VAL A 11 -54.24 -35.08 1.97
N GLY A 12 -53.56 -35.97 2.69
CA GLY A 12 -52.64 -35.59 3.78
C GLY A 12 -51.46 -34.75 3.30
N VAL A 13 -50.84 -35.12 2.17
CA VAL A 13 -49.74 -34.35 1.55
C VAL A 13 -50.23 -32.98 1.05
N VAL A 14 -51.41 -32.91 0.42
CA VAL A 14 -51.99 -31.64 -0.02
C VAL A 14 -52.31 -30.73 1.16
N LEU A 15 -52.89 -31.26 2.24
CA LEU A 15 -53.12 -30.51 3.49
C LEU A 15 -51.81 -30.00 4.10
N ALA A 16 -50.77 -30.83 4.17
CA ALA A 16 -49.47 -30.42 4.68
C ALA A 16 -48.83 -29.30 3.84
N LEU A 17 -48.91 -29.39 2.50
CA LEU A 17 -48.41 -28.35 1.60
C LEU A 17 -49.20 -27.03 1.71
N VAL A 18 -50.52 -27.11 1.85
CA VAL A 18 -51.38 -25.92 2.07
C VAL A 18 -51.06 -25.26 3.41
N LEU A 19 -50.95 -26.03 4.50
CA LEU A 19 -50.59 -25.51 5.82
C LEU A 19 -49.19 -24.88 5.81
N TRP A 20 -48.19 -25.56 5.23
CA TRP A 20 -46.82 -25.04 5.13
C TRP A 20 -46.75 -23.71 4.36
N ASN A 21 -47.46 -23.61 3.23
CA ASN A 21 -47.55 -22.37 2.45
C ASN A 21 -48.58 -21.36 3.00
N SER A 22 -49.23 -21.62 4.15
CA SER A 22 -50.12 -20.65 4.79
C SER A 22 -49.37 -19.70 5.74
N PHE A 23 -48.18 -20.06 6.21
CA PHE A 23 -47.38 -19.19 7.08
C PHE A 23 -46.38 -18.33 6.29
N TYR A 24 -46.09 -17.13 6.81
CA TYR A 24 -45.01 -16.27 6.33
C TYR A 24 -44.44 -15.40 7.48
N ILE A 25 -43.17 -15.02 7.38
CA ILE A 25 -42.48 -14.19 8.38
C ILE A 25 -42.11 -12.85 7.74
N VAL A 26 -42.34 -11.75 8.44
CA VAL A 26 -41.85 -10.40 8.11
C VAL A 26 -40.76 -10.03 9.12
N SER A 27 -39.56 -9.74 8.62
CA SER A 27 -38.39 -9.38 9.44
C SER A 27 -38.45 -7.91 9.86
N GLN A 28 -37.75 -7.53 10.92
CA GLN A 28 -37.67 -6.12 11.37
C GLN A 28 -37.02 -5.17 10.33
N THR A 29 -36.30 -5.72 9.36
CA THR A 29 -35.68 -5.00 8.23
C THR A 29 -36.57 -4.92 6.99
N GLU A 30 -37.79 -5.47 7.03
CA GLU A 30 -38.73 -5.53 5.91
C GLU A 30 -40.02 -4.79 6.30
N ARG A 31 -40.65 -4.09 5.34
CA ARG A 31 -42.09 -3.76 5.41
C ARG A 31 -42.84 -4.65 4.42
N ALA A 32 -44.12 -4.91 4.68
CA ALA A 32 -44.90 -5.77 3.79
C ALA A 32 -46.36 -5.32 3.65
N VAL A 33 -46.91 -5.53 2.46
CA VAL A 33 -48.31 -5.26 2.10
C VAL A 33 -48.98 -6.58 1.76
N MET A 34 -50.15 -6.85 2.34
CA MET A 34 -50.99 -7.99 1.93
C MET A 34 -51.96 -7.57 0.84
N LEU A 35 -51.87 -8.24 -0.31
CA LEU A 35 -52.76 -8.08 -1.45
C LEU A 35 -53.72 -9.27 -1.53
N ARG A 36 -55.00 -9.03 -1.85
CA ARG A 36 -55.98 -10.07 -2.24
C ARG A 36 -56.50 -9.76 -3.63
N PHE A 37 -56.28 -10.66 -4.58
CA PHE A 37 -56.60 -10.46 -6.01
C PHE A 37 -56.12 -9.09 -6.55
N GLY A 38 -54.92 -8.66 -6.14
CA GLY A 38 -54.30 -7.39 -6.55
C GLY A 38 -54.74 -6.14 -5.77
N ARG A 39 -55.82 -6.19 -4.97
CA ARG A 39 -56.24 -5.08 -4.09
C ARG A 39 -55.50 -5.16 -2.75
N ILE A 40 -55.14 -4.01 -2.18
CA ILE A 40 -54.56 -3.92 -0.82
C ILE A 40 -55.65 -4.31 0.19
N VAL A 41 -55.27 -5.14 1.17
CA VAL A 41 -56.11 -5.56 2.31
C VAL A 41 -55.46 -5.21 3.65
N GLU A 42 -54.13 -5.25 3.72
CA GLU A 42 -53.37 -4.86 4.90
C GLU A 42 -52.16 -4.00 4.45
N PRO A 43 -52.12 -2.69 4.79
CA PRO A 43 -51.19 -1.73 4.18
C PRO A 43 -49.80 -1.68 4.82
N ASP A 44 -49.66 -2.05 6.10
CA ASP A 44 -48.35 -2.19 6.76
C ASP A 44 -48.37 -3.36 7.76
N VAL A 45 -47.92 -4.53 7.30
CA VAL A 45 -47.84 -5.76 8.09
C VAL A 45 -46.63 -5.67 9.04
N LYS A 46 -46.91 -5.56 10.35
CA LYS A 46 -45.87 -5.44 11.40
C LYS A 46 -44.91 -6.64 11.39
N PRO A 47 -43.62 -6.47 11.77
CA PRO A 47 -42.67 -7.58 11.90
C PRO A 47 -43.18 -8.71 12.81
N GLY A 48 -43.06 -9.96 12.37
CA GLY A 48 -43.59 -11.13 13.07
C GLY A 48 -43.91 -12.33 12.17
N LEU A 49 -44.45 -13.39 12.77
CA LEU A 49 -45.02 -14.54 12.07
C LEU A 49 -46.51 -14.27 11.79
N HIS A 50 -46.92 -14.47 10.54
CA HIS A 50 -48.27 -14.18 10.05
C HIS A 50 -48.83 -15.33 9.22
N MET A 51 -50.15 -15.34 9.03
CA MET A 51 -50.86 -16.31 8.20
C MET A 51 -51.50 -15.63 6.99
N LYS A 52 -51.38 -16.26 5.82
CA LYS A 52 -52.00 -15.88 4.53
C LYS A 52 -52.83 -17.06 4.03
N ILE A 53 -53.91 -16.78 3.30
CA ILE A 53 -54.62 -17.83 2.54
C ILE A 53 -53.85 -18.03 1.22
N PRO A 54 -53.21 -19.18 0.96
CA PRO A 54 -52.47 -19.39 -0.28
C PRO A 54 -53.39 -19.28 -1.51
N TYR A 55 -52.82 -18.88 -2.64
CA TYR A 55 -53.51 -18.55 -3.91
C TYR A 55 -54.48 -17.36 -3.89
N VAL A 56 -55.06 -17.01 -2.74
CA VAL A 56 -56.01 -15.87 -2.58
C VAL A 56 -55.29 -14.60 -2.11
N ASN A 57 -54.43 -14.72 -1.09
CA ASN A 57 -53.61 -13.62 -0.57
C ASN A 57 -52.17 -13.76 -1.08
N SER A 58 -51.61 -12.68 -1.62
CA SER A 58 -50.18 -12.57 -1.97
C SER A 58 -49.55 -11.44 -1.15
N VAL A 59 -48.46 -11.74 -0.46
CA VAL A 59 -47.70 -10.77 0.34
C VAL A 59 -46.57 -10.20 -0.52
N ARG A 60 -46.45 -8.87 -0.59
CA ARG A 60 -45.28 -8.19 -1.16
C ARG A 60 -44.44 -7.64 -0.02
N LYS A 61 -43.13 -7.85 -0.09
CA LYS A 61 -42.13 -7.40 0.88
C LYS A 61 -41.22 -6.37 0.24
N PHE A 62 -40.82 -5.36 1.00
CA PHE A 62 -39.90 -4.30 0.58
C PHE A 62 -38.83 -4.10 1.65
N ASP A 63 -37.63 -3.71 1.23
CA ASP A 63 -36.52 -3.43 2.15
C ASP A 63 -36.76 -2.09 2.87
N ALA A 64 -36.78 -2.12 4.20
CA ALA A 64 -37.02 -0.95 5.05
C ALA A 64 -35.71 -0.26 5.49
N ARG A 65 -34.55 -0.78 5.08
CA ARG A 65 -33.22 -0.24 5.41
C ARG A 65 -32.90 1.00 4.56
N LEU A 66 -31.80 1.67 4.92
CA LEU A 66 -31.26 2.80 4.15
C LEU A 66 -30.72 2.32 2.79
N LEU A 67 -31.53 2.51 1.76
CA LEU A 67 -31.15 2.34 0.37
C LEU A 67 -30.35 3.57 -0.09
N THR A 68 -29.56 3.37 -1.14
CA THR A 68 -28.82 4.45 -1.80
C THR A 68 -29.30 4.57 -3.23
N LEU A 69 -29.60 5.80 -3.64
CA LEU A 69 -29.64 6.23 -5.03
C LEU A 69 -28.29 6.89 -5.33
N ASP A 70 -27.63 6.42 -6.39
CA ASP A 70 -26.43 7.06 -6.93
C ASP A 70 -26.78 7.68 -8.29
N THR A 71 -26.34 8.92 -8.53
CA THR A 71 -26.74 9.71 -9.70
C THR A 71 -25.51 9.99 -10.56
N THR A 72 -25.59 9.69 -11.86
CA THR A 72 -24.52 9.97 -12.83
C THR A 72 -24.24 11.46 -12.95
N THR A 73 -22.96 11.80 -13.18
CA THR A 73 -22.45 13.17 -13.30
C THR A 73 -23.30 14.03 -14.25
N SER A 74 -23.99 15.03 -13.68
CA SER A 74 -24.94 15.85 -14.42
C SER A 74 -24.41 17.27 -14.62
N ARG A 75 -24.66 17.85 -15.81
CA ARG A 75 -24.18 19.18 -16.18
C ARG A 75 -25.22 20.25 -15.81
N PHE A 76 -24.90 21.06 -14.82
CA PHE A 76 -25.72 22.19 -14.38
C PHE A 76 -25.11 23.52 -14.86
N LEU A 77 -25.92 24.58 -14.87
CA LEU A 77 -25.48 25.95 -15.18
C LEU A 77 -25.67 26.82 -13.94
N THR A 78 -24.66 27.65 -13.63
CA THR A 78 -24.75 28.69 -12.60
C THR A 78 -25.52 29.92 -13.11
N LEU A 79 -25.81 30.88 -12.23
CA LEU A 79 -26.38 32.19 -12.56
C LEU A 79 -25.56 32.94 -13.64
N GLU A 80 -24.24 32.78 -13.60
CA GLU A 80 -23.27 33.31 -14.58
C GLU A 80 -23.25 32.54 -15.92
N LYS A 81 -24.10 31.52 -16.09
CA LYS A 81 -24.10 30.56 -17.20
C LYS A 81 -22.79 29.75 -17.32
N LYS A 82 -22.02 29.62 -16.23
CA LYS A 82 -20.87 28.70 -16.17
C LYS A 82 -21.41 27.28 -16.00
N ALA A 83 -20.83 26.33 -16.72
CA ALA A 83 -21.20 24.93 -16.59
C ALA A 83 -20.40 24.26 -15.46
N LEU A 84 -21.09 23.44 -14.67
CA LEU A 84 -20.53 22.60 -13.61
C LEU A 84 -20.99 21.16 -13.80
N MET A 85 -20.07 20.22 -13.62
CA MET A 85 -20.33 18.78 -13.58
C MET A 85 -20.50 18.39 -12.12
N VAL A 86 -21.69 17.93 -11.73
CA VAL A 86 -22.00 17.63 -10.33
C VAL A 86 -22.42 16.17 -10.17
N ASP A 87 -21.70 15.48 -9.29
CA ASP A 87 -22.02 14.12 -8.83
C ASP A 87 -22.82 14.20 -7.54
N SER A 88 -23.88 13.39 -7.39
CA SER A 88 -24.70 13.39 -6.17
C SER A 88 -25.28 12.03 -5.82
N TYR A 89 -25.54 11.80 -4.54
CA TYR A 89 -26.26 10.62 -4.04
C TYR A 89 -27.34 11.03 -3.04
N ALA A 90 -28.37 10.19 -2.93
CA ALA A 90 -29.40 10.31 -1.90
C ALA A 90 -29.53 9.00 -1.10
N LYS A 91 -29.65 9.12 0.22
CA LYS A 91 -30.02 8.03 1.13
C LYS A 91 -31.52 8.08 1.37
N TRP A 92 -32.21 6.99 1.10
CA TRP A 92 -33.67 6.91 1.23
C TRP A 92 -34.12 5.56 1.79
N ARG A 93 -35.31 5.50 2.39
CA ARG A 93 -35.95 4.24 2.85
C ARG A 93 -37.45 4.26 2.62
N VAL A 94 -38.07 3.07 2.56
CA VAL A 94 -39.53 2.95 2.48
C VAL A 94 -40.14 3.24 3.86
N ASP A 95 -41.08 4.19 3.92
CA ASP A 95 -41.78 4.56 5.15
C ASP A 95 -43.30 4.30 5.09
N ASP A 96 -43.92 4.51 3.93
CA ASP A 96 -45.31 4.13 3.65
C ASP A 96 -45.31 3.03 2.57
N ALA A 97 -45.50 1.78 3.01
CA ALA A 97 -45.41 0.61 2.15
C ALA A 97 -46.59 0.48 1.16
N GLU A 98 -47.79 0.95 1.54
CA GLU A 98 -48.97 1.01 0.68
C GLU A 98 -48.77 2.03 -0.45
N ARG A 99 -48.29 3.23 -0.13
CA ARG A 99 -48.01 4.29 -1.10
C ARG A 99 -46.81 3.95 -1.98
N PHE A 100 -45.78 3.34 -1.42
CA PHE A 100 -44.64 2.82 -2.19
C PHE A 100 -45.09 1.76 -3.20
N TYR A 101 -45.91 0.79 -2.78
CA TYR A 101 -46.46 -0.20 -3.70
C TYR A 101 -47.38 0.43 -4.75
N THR A 102 -48.26 1.34 -4.36
CA THR A 102 -49.19 2.01 -5.29
C THR A 102 -48.45 2.88 -6.32
N ALA A 103 -47.40 3.58 -5.90
CA ALA A 103 -46.62 4.45 -6.78
C ALA A 103 -45.65 3.69 -7.70
N THR A 104 -45.00 2.62 -7.21
CA THR A 104 -43.86 1.96 -7.86
C THR A 104 -44.08 0.50 -8.24
N SER A 105 -45.24 -0.08 -7.90
CA SER A 105 -45.49 -1.53 -7.87
C SER A 105 -44.50 -2.32 -7.00
N GLY A 106 -43.80 -1.64 -6.08
CA GLY A 106 -42.76 -2.23 -5.22
C GLY A 106 -41.38 -2.34 -5.87
N MET A 107 -41.16 -1.77 -7.06
CA MET A 107 -39.91 -1.88 -7.80
C MET A 107 -38.94 -0.74 -7.46
N LYS A 108 -37.81 -1.06 -6.79
CA LYS A 108 -36.76 -0.09 -6.40
C LYS A 108 -36.31 0.78 -7.59
N GLN A 109 -36.14 0.21 -8.78
CA GLN A 109 -35.71 0.94 -9.98
C GLN A 109 -36.65 2.10 -10.34
N ILE A 110 -37.96 1.92 -10.20
CA ILE A 110 -38.96 2.98 -10.49
C ILE A 110 -38.91 4.07 -9.40
N ALA A 111 -38.63 3.70 -8.16
CA ALA A 111 -38.40 4.67 -7.08
C ALA A 111 -37.11 5.48 -7.31
N ASP A 112 -36.00 4.80 -7.61
CA ASP A 112 -34.70 5.39 -7.92
C ASP A 112 -34.81 6.37 -9.11
N GLU A 113 -35.44 5.96 -10.22
CA GLU A 113 -35.66 6.81 -11.39
C GLU A 113 -36.47 8.08 -11.08
N ARG A 114 -37.58 7.95 -10.34
CA ARG A 114 -38.44 9.09 -10.01
C ARG A 114 -37.76 10.04 -9.03
N LEU A 115 -37.03 9.49 -8.06
CA LEU A 115 -36.24 10.26 -7.11
C LEU A 115 -35.07 10.97 -7.82
N ALA A 116 -34.38 10.30 -8.75
CA ALA A 116 -33.28 10.88 -9.53
C ALA A 116 -33.72 12.08 -10.37
N ARG A 117 -34.80 11.94 -11.16
CA ARG A 117 -35.36 13.05 -11.95
C ARG A 117 -35.75 14.25 -11.08
N ARG A 118 -36.19 14.01 -9.84
CA ARG A 118 -36.62 15.06 -8.91
C ARG A 118 -35.46 15.69 -8.14
N LEU A 119 -34.44 14.92 -7.78
CA LEU A 119 -33.16 15.37 -7.25
C LEU A 119 -32.45 16.27 -8.28
N GLU A 120 -32.37 15.84 -9.53
CA GLU A 120 -31.76 16.60 -10.62
C GLU A 120 -32.47 17.95 -10.82
N ALA A 121 -33.80 17.98 -10.82
CA ALA A 121 -34.58 19.22 -10.90
C ALA A 121 -34.32 20.16 -9.69
N ALA A 122 -34.24 19.63 -8.48
CA ALA A 122 -33.95 20.40 -7.27
C ALA A 122 -32.53 20.98 -7.27
N LEU A 123 -31.53 20.20 -7.69
CA LEU A 123 -30.15 20.67 -7.84
C LEU A 123 -30.06 21.74 -8.94
N ARG A 124 -30.75 21.56 -10.08
CA ARG A 124 -30.77 22.52 -11.19
C ARG A 124 -31.34 23.88 -10.77
N ASP A 125 -32.42 23.89 -9.99
CA ASP A 125 -33.00 25.11 -9.41
C ASP A 125 -32.02 25.83 -8.48
N GLN A 126 -31.26 25.09 -7.66
CA GLN A 126 -30.38 25.67 -6.66
C GLN A 126 -29.02 26.14 -7.19
N PHE A 127 -28.44 25.45 -8.18
CA PHE A 127 -27.24 25.93 -8.87
C PHE A 127 -27.56 27.11 -9.81
N GLY A 128 -28.72 27.09 -10.50
CA GLY A 128 -29.13 28.18 -11.40
C GLY A 128 -29.34 29.54 -10.73
N LYS A 129 -29.44 29.58 -9.39
CA LYS A 129 -29.63 30.80 -8.58
C LYS A 129 -28.34 31.37 -7.97
N ARG A 130 -27.20 30.68 -8.10
CA ARG A 130 -25.93 31.02 -7.43
C ARG A 130 -24.80 31.31 -8.43
N THR A 131 -23.83 32.11 -8.00
CA THR A 131 -22.54 32.30 -8.68
C THR A 131 -21.69 31.03 -8.63
N LEU A 132 -20.61 31.00 -9.42
CA LEU A 132 -19.61 29.95 -9.36
C LEU A 132 -18.92 29.89 -7.98
N HIS A 133 -18.65 31.05 -7.38
CA HIS A 133 -17.97 31.13 -6.07
C HIS A 133 -18.84 30.56 -4.96
N GLU A 134 -20.07 31.05 -4.79
CA GLU A 134 -21.05 30.58 -3.79
C GLU A 134 -21.37 29.08 -3.93
N SER A 135 -21.34 28.54 -5.16
CA SER A 135 -21.55 27.11 -5.42
C SER A 135 -20.41 26.23 -4.90
N VAL A 136 -19.23 26.80 -4.62
CA VAL A 136 -18.02 26.09 -4.18
C VAL A 136 -17.67 26.42 -2.72
N SER A 137 -17.85 27.67 -2.27
CA SER A 137 -17.39 28.19 -0.98
C SER A 137 -18.45 28.13 0.15
N GLY A 138 -18.13 27.45 1.25
CA GLY A 138 -18.75 27.66 2.56
C GLY A 138 -20.16 27.11 2.79
N GLN A 139 -21.17 27.60 2.08
CA GLN A 139 -22.60 27.44 2.44
C GLN A 139 -23.22 26.08 2.03
N ARG A 140 -22.46 24.99 2.11
CA ARG A 140 -22.88 23.68 1.57
C ARG A 140 -23.98 23.02 2.41
N ASP A 141 -23.89 23.07 3.73
CA ASP A 141 -24.78 22.28 4.60
C ASP A 141 -26.20 22.86 4.68
N GLU A 142 -26.33 24.19 4.75
CA GLU A 142 -27.65 24.85 4.68
C GLU A 142 -28.34 24.61 3.33
N LEU A 143 -27.60 24.64 2.22
CA LEU A 143 -28.09 24.31 0.89
C LEU A 143 -28.59 22.85 0.84
N MET A 144 -27.78 21.88 1.29
CA MET A 144 -28.17 20.47 1.25
C MET A 144 -29.32 20.16 2.22
N ALA A 145 -29.43 20.87 3.35
CA ALA A 145 -30.59 20.80 4.23
C ALA A 145 -31.87 21.32 3.55
N GLN A 146 -31.81 22.43 2.80
CA GLN A 146 -32.96 22.94 2.03
C GLN A 146 -33.38 21.98 0.91
N VAL A 147 -32.41 21.43 0.16
CA VAL A 147 -32.66 20.43 -0.89
C VAL A 147 -33.28 19.16 -0.30
N THR A 148 -32.70 18.61 0.78
CA THR A 148 -33.19 17.40 1.45
C THR A 148 -34.61 17.59 1.97
N ASN A 149 -34.90 18.70 2.67
CA ASN A 149 -36.25 19.01 3.16
C ASN A 149 -37.28 19.18 2.03
N SER A 150 -36.89 19.77 0.90
CA SER A 150 -37.78 19.90 -0.26
C SER A 150 -38.04 18.56 -0.93
N LEU A 151 -37.00 17.75 -1.12
CA LEU A 151 -37.08 16.45 -1.78
C LEU A 151 -37.84 15.43 -0.92
N ASN A 152 -37.59 15.39 0.40
CA ASN A 152 -38.24 14.48 1.34
C ASN A 152 -39.76 14.68 1.35
N ARG A 153 -40.25 15.92 1.49
CA ARG A 153 -41.70 16.21 1.46
C ARG A 153 -42.37 15.69 0.18
N ALA A 154 -41.75 15.91 -0.97
CA ALA A 154 -42.31 15.45 -2.24
C ALA A 154 -42.22 13.92 -2.40
N ALA A 155 -41.15 13.29 -1.92
CA ALA A 155 -40.94 11.84 -1.97
C ALA A 155 -41.90 11.09 -1.03
N GLN A 156 -42.17 11.62 0.16
CA GLN A 156 -43.20 11.11 1.08
C GLN A 156 -44.61 11.25 0.48
N GLN A 157 -44.90 12.36 -0.20
CA GLN A 157 -46.20 12.59 -0.83
C GLN A 157 -46.46 11.69 -2.04
N GLU A 158 -45.50 11.52 -2.95
CA GLU A 158 -45.71 10.78 -4.21
C GLU A 158 -45.24 9.32 -4.22
N LEU A 159 -44.27 8.95 -3.38
CA LEU A 159 -43.59 7.65 -3.44
C LEU A 159 -43.65 6.85 -2.13
N GLY A 160 -44.07 7.45 -1.01
CA GLY A 160 -44.07 6.78 0.29
C GLY A 160 -42.67 6.48 0.84
N ILE A 161 -41.66 7.23 0.40
CA ILE A 161 -40.27 7.07 0.83
C ILE A 161 -39.81 8.29 1.61
N GLU A 162 -39.02 8.06 2.65
CA GLU A 162 -38.30 9.10 3.38
C GLU A 162 -36.92 9.27 2.77
N VAL A 163 -36.54 10.52 2.46
CA VAL A 163 -35.18 10.91 2.08
C VAL A 163 -34.47 11.42 3.31
N VAL A 164 -33.43 10.68 3.73
CA VAL A 164 -32.73 10.87 5.02
C VAL A 164 -31.51 11.78 4.88
N ASP A 165 -30.82 11.74 3.73
CA ASP A 165 -29.65 12.58 3.44
C ASP A 165 -29.49 12.74 1.92
N VAL A 166 -29.04 13.90 1.45
CA VAL A 166 -28.70 14.19 0.06
C VAL A 166 -27.35 14.92 0.05
N ARG A 167 -26.35 14.35 -0.63
CA ARG A 167 -25.03 14.99 -0.74
C ARG A 167 -24.50 15.02 -2.15
N VAL A 168 -23.77 16.07 -2.45
CA VAL A 168 -22.92 16.19 -3.62
C VAL A 168 -21.57 15.53 -3.32
N LYS A 169 -21.12 14.60 -4.18
CA LYS A 169 -19.80 13.95 -4.08
C LYS A 169 -18.68 14.87 -4.55
N GLY A 170 -18.95 15.69 -5.56
CA GLY A 170 -17.98 16.57 -6.21
C GLY A 170 -18.66 17.58 -7.14
N ILE A 171 -17.97 18.70 -7.37
CA ILE A 171 -18.35 19.76 -8.30
C ILE A 171 -17.10 20.05 -9.15
N ASP A 172 -17.09 19.55 -10.38
CA ASP A 172 -15.99 19.69 -11.33
C ASP A 172 -16.33 20.71 -12.42
N LEU A 173 -15.29 21.31 -13.02
CA LEU A 173 -15.42 22.12 -14.23
C LEU A 173 -15.35 21.22 -15.47
N PRO A 174 -16.21 21.41 -16.49
CA PRO A 174 -16.10 20.69 -17.76
C PRO A 174 -14.71 20.89 -18.40
N ARG A 175 -14.05 19.77 -18.76
CA ARG A 175 -12.68 19.75 -19.30
C ARG A 175 -12.50 20.57 -20.59
N GLU A 176 -13.61 20.88 -21.27
CA GLU A 176 -13.74 21.75 -22.44
C GLU A 176 -13.12 23.16 -22.24
N VAL A 177 -13.10 23.70 -21.02
CA VAL A 177 -12.67 25.08 -20.75
C VAL A 177 -11.13 25.23 -20.71
N ASN A 178 -10.37 24.16 -20.49
CA ASN A 178 -8.93 24.25 -20.29
C ASN A 178 -8.14 24.66 -21.55
N ARG A 179 -8.57 24.22 -22.75
CA ARG A 179 -7.74 24.35 -23.96
C ARG A 179 -7.50 25.80 -24.39
N SER A 180 -8.55 26.64 -24.40
CA SER A 180 -8.44 28.05 -24.82
C SER A 180 -7.68 28.94 -23.83
N VAL A 181 -7.64 28.58 -22.55
CA VAL A 181 -6.80 29.27 -21.55
C VAL A 181 -5.34 28.83 -21.71
N PHE A 182 -5.09 27.55 -21.98
CA PHE A 182 -3.75 27.00 -22.18
C PHE A 182 -3.07 27.58 -23.44
N GLU A 183 -3.79 27.66 -24.57
CA GLU A 183 -3.31 28.28 -25.83
C GLU A 183 -2.98 29.77 -25.68
N ARG A 184 -3.70 30.48 -24.79
CA ARG A 184 -3.42 31.88 -24.47
C ARG A 184 -2.17 32.02 -23.59
N MET A 185 -2.05 31.21 -22.54
CA MET A 185 -0.85 31.23 -21.68
C MET A 185 0.41 30.74 -22.42
N SER A 186 0.32 29.81 -23.37
CA SER A 186 1.47 29.39 -24.17
C SER A 186 1.95 30.50 -25.11
N SER A 187 1.02 31.16 -25.80
CA SER A 187 1.35 32.26 -26.72
C SER A 187 1.83 33.54 -26.01
N GLU A 188 1.42 33.79 -24.77
CA GLU A 188 1.99 34.85 -23.92
C GLU A 188 3.42 34.48 -23.47
N ARG A 189 3.67 33.24 -22.98
CA ARG A 189 5.02 32.77 -22.59
C ARG A 189 6.02 32.68 -23.77
N GLU A 190 5.55 32.38 -24.97
CA GLU A 190 6.38 32.41 -26.19
C GLU A 190 6.81 33.83 -26.55
N ARG A 191 5.92 34.83 -26.37
CA ARG A 191 6.27 36.25 -26.56
C ARG A 191 7.29 36.72 -25.52
N GLU A 192 7.14 36.33 -24.26
CA GLU A 192 8.12 36.64 -23.20
C GLU A 192 9.50 36.03 -23.51
N ARG A 193 9.53 34.76 -23.94
CA ARG A 193 10.77 34.09 -24.37
C ARG A 193 11.42 34.77 -25.57
N ALA A 194 10.63 35.20 -26.56
CA ALA A 194 11.12 35.92 -27.72
C ALA A 194 11.69 37.31 -27.36
N ASN A 195 11.09 38.00 -26.38
CA ASN A 195 11.51 39.33 -25.94
C ASN A 195 12.71 39.33 -24.98
N THR A 196 12.92 38.23 -24.24
CA THR A 196 13.97 38.10 -23.21
C THR A 196 15.26 37.44 -23.74
N ALA A 197 15.29 36.98 -24.99
CA ALA A 197 16.47 36.34 -25.59
C ALA A 197 17.60 37.36 -25.89
N PRO A 198 18.81 37.22 -25.30
CA PRO A 198 19.89 38.20 -25.50
C PRO A 198 20.45 38.17 -26.92
N ARG A 199 20.62 39.36 -27.51
CA ARG A 199 20.95 39.53 -28.94
C ARG A 199 22.45 39.35 -29.23
N VAL A 200 22.95 38.12 -29.07
CA VAL A 200 24.36 37.75 -29.31
C VAL A 200 24.78 38.09 -30.75
N ARG A 201 25.92 38.80 -30.89
CA ARG A 201 26.48 39.17 -32.19
C ARG A 201 27.12 37.96 -32.88
N SER A 202 26.94 37.88 -34.21
CA SER A 202 27.51 36.84 -35.06
C SER A 202 29.03 36.91 -35.19
N TRP A 203 29.68 35.75 -35.16
CA TRP A 203 30.99 35.49 -35.77
C TRP A 203 30.86 34.29 -36.74
N PRO A 204 31.75 34.17 -37.75
CA PRO A 204 31.42 33.47 -39.00
C PRO A 204 31.54 31.94 -38.94
N LYS A 205 30.79 31.27 -39.83
CA LYS A 205 30.80 29.81 -40.02
C LYS A 205 31.99 29.38 -40.87
N ALA A 206 32.69 28.32 -40.46
CA ALA A 206 33.59 27.54 -41.29
C ALA A 206 33.56 26.06 -40.85
N PHE A 207 33.79 25.13 -41.79
CA PHE A 207 33.80 23.66 -41.64
C PHE A 207 32.48 23.03 -41.08
N VAL A 208 31.57 22.44 -41.88
CA VAL A 208 31.64 21.33 -42.88
C VAL A 208 31.34 19.96 -42.26
N ARG A 209 30.50 19.18 -42.96
CA ARG A 209 30.03 17.81 -42.62
C ARG A 209 31.19 16.79 -42.77
N THR A 210 31.14 15.52 -42.36
CA THR A 210 30.08 14.47 -42.47
C THR A 210 30.42 13.29 -41.52
N PRO A 211 29.58 12.24 -41.33
CA PRO A 211 29.72 11.28 -40.24
C PRO A 211 30.68 10.11 -40.51
N ILE A 212 30.94 9.30 -39.48
CA ILE A 212 31.64 8.01 -39.55
C ILE A 212 30.66 6.88 -39.19
N VAL A 213 30.79 5.73 -39.87
CA VAL A 213 30.01 4.50 -39.64
C VAL A 213 30.98 3.35 -39.32
N ASN A 214 30.51 2.34 -38.57
CA ASN A 214 31.31 1.19 -38.11
C ASN A 214 31.94 0.34 -39.24
N ALA A 215 33.22 -0.04 -39.08
CA ALA A 215 33.85 -1.34 -39.42
C ALA A 215 35.41 -1.23 -39.41
N ALA A 216 36.22 -2.27 -39.25
CA ALA A 216 36.08 -3.54 -38.51
C ALA A 216 37.45 -4.27 -38.45
N CYS A 217 37.63 -5.11 -37.41
CA CYS A 217 38.49 -6.32 -37.39
C CYS A 217 40.03 -6.26 -37.52
N CYS A 218 40.59 -7.42 -37.13
CA CYS A 218 41.94 -7.96 -37.37
C CYS A 218 43.13 -7.52 -36.49
N SER A 219 43.84 -8.55 -36.02
CA SER A 219 45.08 -8.57 -35.23
C SER A 219 46.20 -9.22 -36.12
N PRO A 220 47.48 -9.46 -35.72
CA PRO A 220 47.97 -9.88 -34.40
C PRO A 220 49.38 -9.36 -33.93
N ARG A 221 49.86 -10.01 -32.85
CA ARG A 221 51.17 -10.03 -32.14
C ARG A 221 52.43 -10.13 -33.05
N PRO A 222 53.73 -10.00 -32.58
CA PRO A 222 54.24 -10.29 -31.21
C PRO A 222 55.48 -9.52 -30.64
N SER A 223 55.92 -9.96 -29.43
CA SER A 223 57.27 -9.76 -28.80
C SER A 223 57.58 -8.38 -28.18
N ALA A 224 58.48 -8.17 -27.18
CA ALA A 224 59.33 -9.07 -26.37
C ALA A 224 59.57 -8.53 -24.92
N ARG A 225 60.31 -9.27 -24.08
CA ARG A 225 60.74 -8.94 -22.68
C ARG A 225 62.12 -8.23 -22.65
N PRO A 226 62.79 -8.01 -21.49
CA PRO A 226 62.46 -7.20 -20.27
C PRO A 226 63.65 -6.29 -19.83
N ARG A 227 63.57 -5.61 -18.66
CA ARG A 227 64.73 -5.38 -17.74
C ARG A 227 64.32 -4.89 -16.34
N ARG A 228 65.27 -4.94 -15.38
CA ARG A 228 65.16 -4.48 -13.98
C ARG A 228 66.09 -3.28 -13.72
N CYS A 229 65.64 -2.33 -12.88
CA CYS A 229 66.43 -1.56 -11.90
C CYS A 229 65.42 -1.08 -10.81
N ALA A 230 65.61 -1.08 -9.48
CA ALA A 230 66.74 -1.23 -8.55
C ALA A 230 67.31 0.09 -7.94
N VAL A 231 66.99 0.29 -6.65
CA VAL A 231 67.84 0.86 -5.57
C VAL A 231 68.07 2.40 -5.49
N THR A 232 67.20 3.04 -4.68
CA THR A 232 67.52 3.76 -3.41
C THR A 232 68.37 5.06 -3.38
N ALA A 233 68.01 5.94 -2.42
CA ALA A 233 68.77 7.07 -1.82
C ALA A 233 68.77 8.41 -2.62
N MET A 234 68.63 9.61 -2.04
CA MET A 234 68.43 10.09 -0.64
C MET A 234 67.23 11.10 -0.60
N ARG A 235 66.99 12.09 0.30
CA ARG A 235 67.64 12.65 1.51
C ARG A 235 66.60 13.45 2.37
N ARG A 236 67.01 13.93 3.55
CA ARG A 236 66.43 15.07 4.33
C ARG A 236 67.61 15.90 4.88
N PRO A 237 67.44 17.14 5.44
CA PRO A 237 67.43 17.22 6.92
C PRO A 237 66.77 18.47 7.59
N ARG A 238 65.99 18.24 8.67
CA ARG A 238 65.80 19.11 9.88
C ARG A 238 65.18 20.51 9.62
N ARG A 239 64.75 21.33 10.59
CA ARG A 239 64.83 21.46 12.08
C ARG A 239 63.42 21.89 12.61
N SER A 240 63.01 21.94 13.89
CA SER A 240 63.26 21.27 15.19
C SER A 240 62.93 22.27 16.32
N MET A 241 62.11 21.88 17.31
CA MET A 241 61.89 22.50 18.65
C MET A 241 63.21 22.70 19.45
N PRO A 242 63.30 23.35 20.67
CA PRO A 242 62.33 23.51 21.80
C PRO A 242 62.39 24.95 22.45
N PRO A 243 62.26 25.26 23.78
CA PRO A 243 61.84 24.54 25.02
C PRO A 243 60.85 25.27 25.99
N PRO A 244 60.49 24.71 27.18
CA PRO A 244 59.50 25.27 28.13
C PRO A 244 60.00 25.61 29.57
N MET A 245 59.27 26.51 30.28
CA MET A 245 59.26 26.76 31.76
C MET A 245 57.91 27.41 32.17
N GLY A 246 57.38 27.42 33.41
CA GLY A 246 57.76 26.66 34.63
C GLY A 246 57.16 27.14 35.99
N ARG A 247 56.09 26.48 36.49
CA ARG A 247 55.61 26.39 37.92
C ARG A 247 55.07 27.65 38.66
N ILE A 248 54.53 27.40 39.88
CA ILE A 248 54.10 28.33 40.98
C ILE A 248 52.72 28.97 40.70
N ARG A 249 51.66 28.95 41.55
CA ARG A 249 51.25 28.39 42.88
C ARG A 249 49.69 28.43 42.91
N SER A 250 48.88 27.78 43.77
CA SER A 250 48.98 26.63 44.72
C SER A 250 47.57 25.96 44.78
N SER A 251 46.86 25.48 45.83
CA SER A 251 46.91 25.47 47.32
C SER A 251 46.15 24.22 47.88
N THR A 252 45.86 24.18 49.18
CA THR A 252 45.10 23.15 49.96
C THR A 252 44.25 23.86 51.06
N PRO A 253 43.40 23.21 51.89
CA PRO A 253 43.12 21.77 52.18
C PRO A 253 41.65 21.34 51.82
N SER A 254 41.05 20.18 52.18
CA SER A 254 41.24 19.27 53.33
C SER A 254 40.59 17.86 53.18
N ILE A 255 41.29 16.82 53.67
CA ILE A 255 40.84 15.60 54.43
C ILE A 255 39.61 14.76 53.97
N ALA A 256 39.59 13.41 53.97
CA ALA A 256 40.62 12.33 53.98
C ALA A 256 39.98 10.92 53.82
N ALA A 257 40.80 9.92 53.39
CA ALA A 257 40.68 8.45 53.59
C ALA A 257 39.45 7.70 53.00
N CYS A 258 39.48 6.38 52.69
CA CYS A 258 40.50 5.34 52.92
C CYS A 258 40.67 4.35 51.72
N ARG A 259 41.46 3.27 51.87
CA ARG A 259 42.00 2.31 50.85
C ARG A 259 42.05 0.87 51.46
N PRO A 260 42.55 -0.20 50.77
CA PRO A 260 42.49 -0.66 49.37
C PRO A 260 41.96 -2.14 49.30
N THR A 261 42.13 -2.99 48.26
CA THR A 261 43.32 -3.83 47.91
C THR A 261 43.19 -4.43 46.48
N ALA A 262 44.20 -4.33 45.58
CA ALA A 262 45.18 -5.37 45.16
C ALA A 262 44.68 -6.41 44.10
N LYS A 263 45.46 -6.90 43.11
CA LYS A 263 46.85 -6.65 42.63
C LYS A 263 47.10 -7.27 41.21
N VAL A 264 47.95 -6.63 40.38
CA VAL A 264 49.01 -7.19 39.45
C VAL A 264 48.67 -8.43 38.57
N SER A 265 48.76 -8.52 37.22
CA SER A 265 49.67 -8.00 36.13
C SER A 265 50.55 -9.12 35.47
N PRO A 266 51.06 -8.98 34.20
CA PRO A 266 51.12 -10.13 33.25
C PRO A 266 52.47 -10.40 32.51
N ALA A 267 52.40 -11.26 31.45
CA ALA A 267 53.38 -11.55 30.36
C ALA A 267 54.44 -12.67 30.64
N ARG A 268 55.11 -13.33 29.67
CA ARG A 268 55.57 -12.97 28.30
C ARG A 268 55.83 -14.18 27.34
N LYS A 269 55.78 -13.93 26.01
CA LYS A 269 56.57 -14.56 24.90
C LYS A 269 56.33 -16.09 24.62
N THR A 270 56.61 -16.73 23.47
CA THR A 270 57.21 -16.46 22.11
C THR A 270 56.93 -17.70 21.19
N SER A 271 57.00 -17.77 19.85
CA SER A 271 56.96 -16.81 18.70
C SER A 271 57.22 -17.55 17.33
N TRP A 272 57.27 -16.81 16.20
CA TRP A 272 57.71 -17.19 14.82
C TRP A 272 56.69 -17.87 13.86
N CYS A 273 56.97 -17.71 12.56
CA CYS A 273 56.02 -17.73 11.43
C CYS A 273 55.82 -19.10 10.73
N SER A 274 54.69 -19.24 10.01
CA SER A 274 54.65 -19.67 8.59
C SER A 274 53.27 -19.46 7.94
N ILE A 275 53.24 -19.27 6.61
CA ILE A 275 52.05 -19.14 5.74
C ILE A 275 52.34 -19.97 4.47
N PRO A 276 51.46 -20.90 4.03
CA PRO A 276 50.64 -20.60 2.85
C PRO A 276 49.25 -21.29 2.74
N ARG A 277 48.46 -20.77 1.78
CA ARG A 277 47.35 -21.37 0.99
C ARG A 277 47.14 -22.89 1.13
N ALA A 278 45.92 -23.45 1.14
CA ALA A 278 44.95 -23.35 0.03
C ALA A 278 43.54 -23.94 0.34
N SER A 279 42.60 -23.66 -0.58
CA SER A 279 41.35 -24.38 -0.94
C SER A 279 40.86 -25.61 -0.14
N SER A 280 39.55 -25.67 0.16
CA SER A 280 38.54 -26.58 -0.45
C SER A 280 37.34 -26.91 0.47
N SER A 281 36.19 -27.17 -0.16
CA SER A 281 35.01 -27.93 0.31
C SER A 281 34.62 -27.94 1.81
N VAL A 282 33.51 -27.25 2.13
CA VAL A 282 32.68 -27.57 3.32
C VAL A 282 31.63 -28.60 2.91
N THR A 283 31.85 -29.87 3.26
CA THR A 283 30.84 -30.93 3.11
C THR A 283 29.94 -31.01 4.34
N TRP A 284 28.63 -30.83 4.16
CA TRP A 284 27.66 -31.07 5.22
C TRP A 284 27.66 -32.55 5.65
N ARG A 285 27.73 -32.80 6.97
CA ARG A 285 27.41 -34.12 7.54
C ARG A 285 26.11 -34.03 8.33
N THR A 286 25.18 -34.92 8.01
CA THR A 286 23.98 -35.15 8.80
C THR A 286 24.31 -35.94 10.07
N ALA A 287 23.57 -35.67 11.15
CA ALA A 287 23.51 -36.49 12.36
C ALA A 287 22.04 -36.75 12.72
N SER A 288 21.76 -37.90 13.30
CA SER A 288 20.41 -38.49 13.32
C SER A 288 19.75 -38.50 14.69
N SER A 289 18.44 -38.22 14.70
CA SER A 289 17.40 -38.79 15.58
C SER A 289 17.73 -39.00 17.07
N ALA A 290 17.10 -38.17 17.93
CA ALA A 290 16.81 -38.54 19.32
C ALA A 290 15.37 -38.15 19.67
N SER A 291 14.61 -39.07 20.26
CA SER A 291 13.20 -38.86 20.64
C SER A 291 13.08 -38.31 22.06
N TRP A 292 12.26 -37.29 22.27
CA TRP A 292 11.87 -36.84 23.61
C TRP A 292 10.48 -37.36 23.99
N ARG A 293 10.42 -38.00 25.16
CA ARG A 293 9.21 -38.59 25.76
C ARG A 293 8.89 -37.82 27.04
N TRP A 294 7.62 -37.50 27.25
CA TRP A 294 7.13 -36.89 28.49
C TRP A 294 7.33 -37.82 29.70
N GLN A 295 7.82 -37.26 30.80
CA GLN A 295 7.68 -37.79 32.17
C GLN A 295 7.43 -36.62 33.13
N SER A 296 6.79 -36.91 34.26
CA SER A 296 6.20 -35.95 35.21
C SER A 296 6.42 -36.40 36.66
N HIS A 297 6.25 -35.47 37.62
CA HIS A 297 5.98 -35.61 39.08
C HIS A 297 6.79 -34.59 39.92
N PRO A 298 6.44 -34.32 41.20
CA PRO A 298 5.20 -34.59 41.95
C PRO A 298 4.54 -33.28 42.50
N ALA A 299 3.61 -33.38 43.47
CA ALA A 299 2.88 -32.24 44.05
C ALA A 299 2.71 -32.31 45.58
N ALA A 300 2.67 -31.13 46.24
CA ALA A 300 2.27 -30.86 47.64
C ALA A 300 2.17 -29.32 47.83
N GLN A 301 1.43 -28.70 48.75
CA GLN A 301 0.31 -29.07 49.65
C GLN A 301 -0.47 -27.77 50.03
N CYS A 302 -1.56 -27.86 50.82
CA CYS A 302 -2.51 -26.76 51.11
C CYS A 302 -2.27 -26.09 52.51
N ARG A 303 -2.99 -25.05 53.02
CA ARG A 303 -4.36 -24.49 52.77
C ARG A 303 -4.46 -22.96 53.14
N PRO A 304 -5.55 -22.25 52.75
CA PRO A 304 -5.91 -20.87 53.18
C PRO A 304 -6.64 -20.89 54.57
N PRO A 305 -7.03 -19.76 55.25
CA PRO A 305 -7.53 -18.48 54.69
C PRO A 305 -7.22 -17.15 55.46
N GLY A 306 -7.82 -16.04 54.98
CA GLY A 306 -7.95 -14.73 55.64
C GLY A 306 -8.85 -13.77 54.83
N ASP A 307 -10.08 -13.53 55.30
CA ASP A 307 -11.19 -12.74 54.69
C ASP A 307 -11.70 -11.74 55.79
N PRO A 308 -12.63 -10.76 55.59
CA PRO A 308 -13.44 -10.42 54.42
C PRO A 308 -13.65 -8.90 54.11
N SER A 309 -14.25 -8.59 52.95
CA SER A 309 -15.37 -7.61 52.84
C SER A 309 -16.05 -7.62 51.45
N ALA A 310 -17.39 -7.63 51.41
CA ALA A 310 -18.22 -7.69 50.19
C ALA A 310 -18.61 -6.27 49.68
N LYS A 311 -19.11 -6.05 48.45
CA LYS A 311 -20.42 -6.44 47.84
C LYS A 311 -20.43 -5.97 46.35
N HIS A 312 -21.28 -6.39 45.39
CA HIS A 312 -22.27 -7.47 45.17
C HIS A 312 -22.58 -7.49 43.62
N CYS A 313 -23.65 -8.11 43.10
CA CYS A 313 -23.85 -9.54 42.77
C CYS A 313 -25.17 -9.68 41.95
N TYR A 314 -25.16 -10.18 40.71
CA TYR A 314 -26.37 -10.71 40.02
C TYR A 314 -26.03 -11.76 38.94
N ASP A 315 -26.86 -12.81 38.85
CA ASP A 315 -26.80 -14.03 38.01
C ASP A 315 -28.03 -14.05 37.04
N PRO A 316 -28.30 -15.01 36.10
CA PRO A 316 -28.21 -16.49 36.21
C PRO A 316 -27.94 -17.27 34.84
N PRO A 317 -28.40 -18.53 34.56
CA PRO A 317 -27.75 -19.78 34.99
C PRO A 317 -27.62 -20.97 33.97
N ALA A 318 -26.66 -21.87 34.23
CA ALA A 318 -26.67 -23.38 34.20
C ALA A 318 -27.26 -24.28 33.05
N GLY A 319 -26.51 -25.36 32.70
CA GLY A 319 -27.00 -26.64 32.11
C GLY A 319 -25.94 -27.42 31.29
N LYS A 320 -25.16 -28.38 31.83
CA LYS A 320 -25.38 -29.84 32.09
C LYS A 320 -25.12 -30.82 30.90
N ILE A 321 -24.52 -31.98 31.20
CA ILE A 321 -24.02 -33.06 30.29
C ILE A 321 -24.79 -34.39 30.54
N PRO A 322 -24.97 -35.30 29.54
CA PRO A 322 -24.16 -36.55 29.41
C PRO A 322 -23.85 -36.94 27.93
N ALA A 323 -22.73 -37.55 27.51
CA ALA A 323 -22.01 -38.79 27.88
C ALA A 323 -22.62 -40.12 27.36
N PHE A 324 -21.89 -40.89 26.53
CA PHE A 324 -21.88 -42.38 26.47
C PHE A 324 -20.67 -42.95 25.68
N LEU A 325 -20.54 -44.29 25.53
CA LEU A 325 -19.26 -45.04 25.37
C LEU A 325 -19.27 -46.20 24.34
N ARG A 326 -18.07 -46.50 23.78
CA ARG A 326 -17.60 -47.77 23.12
C ARG A 326 -18.34 -48.18 21.81
N LEU A 327 -17.66 -48.66 20.74
CA LEU A 327 -16.82 -49.87 20.63
C LEU A 327 -15.85 -49.84 19.41
N CYS A 328 -14.98 -50.86 19.28
CA CYS A 328 -14.10 -51.20 18.14
C CYS A 328 -14.37 -52.70 17.76
N PRO A 329 -13.80 -53.36 16.70
CA PRO A 329 -12.50 -53.11 16.05
C PRO A 329 -12.38 -53.39 14.51
N ARG A 330 -11.12 -53.35 14.04
CA ARG A 330 -10.52 -53.64 12.71
C ARG A 330 -10.98 -54.93 11.96
N GLY A 331 -10.90 -54.90 10.61
CA GLY A 331 -9.91 -55.72 9.89
C GLY A 331 -10.27 -56.47 8.57
N ARG A 332 -9.36 -56.35 7.57
CA ARG A 332 -9.12 -57.21 6.37
C ARG A 332 -10.25 -57.25 5.30
N ARG A 333 -10.01 -56.88 4.04
CA ARG A 333 -9.26 -57.58 2.94
C ARG A 333 -9.89 -58.90 2.49
N LEU A 334 -10.45 -58.89 1.28
CA LEU A 334 -10.27 -59.95 0.29
C LEU A 334 -10.16 -59.29 -1.11
N SER A 335 -10.29 -60.05 -2.22
CA SER A 335 -9.74 -59.65 -3.53
C SER A 335 -10.38 -60.39 -4.71
N GLN A 336 -9.95 -60.05 -5.94
CA GLN A 336 -10.26 -60.72 -7.24
C GLN A 336 -11.68 -60.49 -7.80
N ALA A 337 -11.94 -60.64 -9.11
CA ALA A 337 -11.13 -60.46 -10.34
C ALA A 337 -12.04 -60.60 -11.58
N CYS A 338 -11.67 -60.00 -12.73
CA CYS A 338 -12.01 -60.48 -14.08
C CYS A 338 -11.19 -59.75 -15.16
N ALA A 339 -10.89 -60.41 -16.29
CA ALA A 339 -10.16 -59.85 -17.42
C ALA A 339 -10.45 -60.62 -18.74
N GLY A 340 -10.32 -59.93 -19.88
CA GLY A 340 -10.35 -60.46 -21.26
C GLY A 340 -10.43 -59.28 -22.25
N HIS A 341 -9.48 -59.06 -23.17
CA HIS A 341 -9.04 -59.83 -24.36
C HIS A 341 -9.98 -59.73 -25.58
N ALA A 342 -9.62 -58.86 -26.54
CA ALA A 342 -9.86 -58.99 -27.99
C ALA A 342 -9.12 -57.88 -28.78
N ASP A 343 -8.57 -58.21 -29.96
CA ASP A 343 -7.84 -57.33 -30.93
C ASP A 343 -7.61 -58.16 -32.24
N PRO A 344 -7.28 -57.63 -33.45
CA PRO A 344 -7.28 -56.26 -34.01
C PRO A 344 -8.40 -56.18 -35.13
N PRO A 345 -8.24 -55.91 -36.47
CA PRO A 345 -7.22 -55.21 -37.28
C PRO A 345 -7.68 -54.31 -38.48
N ARG A 346 -6.86 -53.27 -38.77
CA ARG A 346 -6.55 -52.63 -40.09
C ARG A 346 -7.67 -52.01 -40.97
N GLY A 347 -7.51 -50.74 -41.38
CA GLY A 347 -8.35 -50.13 -42.43
C GLY A 347 -8.08 -48.68 -42.93
N MET A 348 -6.88 -48.41 -43.50
CA MET A 348 -6.57 -47.35 -44.53
C MET A 348 -6.89 -45.83 -44.36
N ALA A 349 -5.98 -45.00 -44.93
CA ALA A 349 -6.11 -43.62 -45.47
C ALA A 349 -6.81 -42.50 -44.62
N ARG A 350 -6.15 -41.40 -44.20
CA ARG A 350 -5.46 -40.27 -44.88
C ARG A 350 -6.36 -39.06 -45.23
N MET A 351 -5.87 -37.88 -44.80
CA MET A 351 -6.08 -36.52 -45.37
C MET A 351 -7.39 -35.77 -45.02
N PRO A 352 -7.41 -34.41 -45.13
CA PRO A 352 -7.84 -33.59 -43.99
C PRO A 352 -9.12 -32.76 -44.18
N TRP A 353 -9.51 -32.13 -43.06
CA TRP A 353 -10.30 -30.91 -42.90
C TRP A 353 -10.64 -30.11 -44.16
N PHE A 354 -11.95 -29.85 -44.32
CA PHE A 354 -12.51 -28.81 -45.18
C PHE A 354 -13.45 -27.94 -44.34
N GLU A 355 -13.66 -26.70 -44.78
CA GLU A 355 -14.63 -25.77 -44.18
C GLU A 355 -16.08 -26.28 -44.33
N TYR A 356 -16.96 -25.87 -43.42
CA TYR A 356 -18.40 -26.11 -43.56
C TYR A 356 -19.20 -24.81 -43.46
N ASP A 357 -19.57 -24.28 -44.62
CA ASP A 357 -20.45 -23.12 -44.78
C ASP A 357 -21.93 -23.50 -44.46
N SER A 358 -22.69 -22.54 -43.94
CA SER A 358 -23.98 -22.76 -43.32
C SER A 358 -25.17 -22.58 -44.27
N THR A 359 -25.76 -23.69 -44.75
CA THR A 359 -27.09 -23.66 -45.39
C THR A 359 -27.99 -24.85 -45.00
N ARG A 360 -29.21 -24.56 -44.50
CA ARG A 360 -30.52 -25.18 -44.84
C ARG A 360 -31.68 -24.55 -44.04
N PRO A 361 -32.97 -24.68 -44.46
CA PRO A 361 -33.98 -23.63 -44.22
C PRO A 361 -35.19 -24.01 -43.33
N GLU A 362 -36.24 -23.19 -43.42
CA GLU A 362 -37.42 -23.00 -42.55
C GLU A 362 -38.39 -24.19 -42.29
N ALA A 363 -39.30 -23.90 -41.33
CA ALA A 363 -40.66 -24.41 -41.05
C ALA A 363 -40.78 -25.31 -39.81
N SER A 364 -41.79 -25.15 -38.95
CA SER A 364 -43.13 -24.56 -39.14
C SER A 364 -43.53 -23.47 -38.12
N ARG A 365 -44.69 -22.81 -38.32
CA ARG A 365 -45.13 -21.60 -37.58
C ARG A 365 -46.23 -21.91 -36.54
N GLY A 366 -46.21 -21.19 -35.41
CA GLY A 366 -47.12 -21.39 -34.25
C GLY A 366 -47.68 -20.12 -33.57
N CYS A 367 -47.76 -19.00 -34.31
CA CYS A 367 -48.61 -17.82 -34.07
C CYS A 367 -48.91 -17.31 -32.63
N CYS A 368 -48.26 -16.21 -32.23
CA CYS A 368 -48.95 -15.09 -31.56
C CYS A 368 -48.21 -13.77 -31.85
N ARG A 369 -48.94 -12.64 -31.92
CA ARG A 369 -48.42 -11.37 -32.46
C ARG A 369 -47.81 -10.48 -31.37
N GLY A 370 -46.49 -10.32 -31.37
CA GLY A 370 -45.79 -9.31 -30.57
C GLY A 370 -45.74 -7.95 -31.27
N PHE A 371 -46.08 -6.88 -30.55
CA PHE A 371 -45.99 -5.50 -31.03
C PHE A 371 -44.51 -5.06 -31.06
N ARG A 372 -43.88 -5.02 -32.24
CA ARG A 372 -42.46 -4.71 -32.37
C ARG A 372 -42.24 -3.19 -32.50
N LEU A 373 -42.05 -2.52 -31.36
CA LEU A 373 -41.44 -1.18 -31.36
C LEU A 373 -40.00 -1.31 -31.86
N GLY A 374 -39.71 -0.70 -33.02
CA GLY A 374 -38.39 -0.73 -33.62
C GLY A 374 -37.43 0.25 -32.93
N LEU A 375 -36.60 -0.28 -32.02
CA LEU A 375 -35.31 0.33 -31.70
C LEU A 375 -34.25 -0.27 -32.64
N PRO A 376 -33.40 0.53 -33.31
CA PRO A 376 -32.38 0.01 -34.20
C PRO A 376 -31.28 -0.73 -33.42
N GLU A 377 -30.82 -1.87 -33.95
CA GLU A 377 -29.83 -2.75 -33.29
C GLU A 377 -28.50 -2.06 -33.00
N GLU A 378 -28.14 -1.01 -33.76
CA GLU A 378 -26.98 -0.15 -33.53
C GLU A 378 -26.93 0.50 -32.13
N VAL A 379 -28.10 0.69 -31.49
CA VAL A 379 -28.18 1.26 -30.13
C VAL A 379 -27.86 0.21 -29.07
N ILE A 380 -28.25 -1.04 -29.28
CA ILE A 380 -27.95 -2.15 -28.34
C ILE A 380 -26.48 -2.55 -28.47
N SER A 381 -25.91 -2.48 -29.67
CA SER A 381 -24.49 -2.75 -29.94
C SER A 381 -23.52 -1.70 -29.35
N ARG A 382 -24.02 -0.60 -28.76
CA ARG A 382 -23.22 0.41 -28.05
C ARG A 382 -23.14 0.23 -26.53
N MET A 383 -23.55 -0.92 -25.99
CA MET A 383 -22.88 -1.41 -24.78
C MET A 383 -21.43 -1.71 -25.13
N ALA A 384 -20.51 -0.83 -24.73
CA ALA A 384 -19.07 -1.03 -24.95
C ALA A 384 -18.67 -2.43 -24.45
N THR A 385 -17.97 -3.18 -25.28
CA THR A 385 -17.33 -4.44 -24.87
C THR A 385 -16.34 -4.10 -23.78
N VAL A 386 -16.74 -4.32 -22.52
CA VAL A 386 -15.85 -4.12 -21.37
C VAL A 386 -14.75 -5.16 -21.48
N ASP A 387 -13.57 -4.71 -21.89
CA ASP A 387 -12.35 -5.51 -22.02
C ASP A 387 -12.03 -6.12 -20.65
N ARG A 388 -12.38 -7.41 -20.48
CA ARG A 388 -12.41 -8.08 -19.17
C ARG A 388 -11.03 -8.36 -18.56
N TRP A 389 -9.98 -7.94 -19.27
CA TRP A 389 -8.57 -8.02 -18.92
C TRP A 389 -7.95 -6.63 -18.62
N LEU A 390 -8.72 -5.53 -18.75
CA LEU A 390 -8.20 -4.19 -18.53
C LEU A 390 -8.06 -3.88 -17.03
N LEU A 391 -6.83 -3.60 -16.60
CA LEU A 391 -6.52 -3.15 -15.25
C LEU A 391 -6.82 -1.64 -15.09
N PRO A 392 -7.19 -1.16 -13.89
CA PRO A 392 -7.35 0.28 -13.64
C PRO A 392 -6.03 1.04 -13.73
N ASP A 393 -6.05 2.27 -14.27
CA ASP A 393 -4.86 3.13 -14.44
C ASP A 393 -3.91 3.11 -13.23
N GLY A 394 -2.61 2.89 -13.49
CA GLY A 394 -1.59 2.85 -12.43
C GLY A 394 -1.65 1.62 -11.51
N ILE A 395 -2.46 0.61 -11.81
CA ILE A 395 -2.37 -0.72 -11.19
C ILE A 395 -1.82 -1.68 -12.25
N GLU A 396 -0.74 -2.37 -11.92
CA GLU A 396 0.00 -3.23 -12.85
C GLU A 396 0.19 -4.65 -12.32
N GLU A 397 0.41 -5.61 -13.24
CA GLU A 397 0.84 -6.96 -12.93
C GLU A 397 2.36 -7.07 -13.01
N VAL A 398 2.97 -7.73 -12.01
CA VAL A 398 4.42 -8.00 -11.98
C VAL A 398 4.67 -9.41 -12.50
N LEU A 399 5.35 -9.53 -13.63
CA LEU A 399 5.55 -10.81 -14.31
C LEU A 399 6.69 -11.66 -13.69
N PRO A 400 6.73 -12.99 -13.87
CA PRO A 400 7.58 -13.88 -13.06
C PRO A 400 9.07 -13.54 -12.94
N PRO A 401 9.79 -13.09 -13.99
CA PRO A 401 11.21 -12.70 -13.87
C PRO A 401 11.40 -11.47 -12.97
N GLU A 402 10.49 -10.51 -13.03
CA GLU A 402 10.51 -9.29 -12.23
C GLU A 402 10.03 -9.55 -10.81
N ALA A 403 8.97 -10.35 -10.64
CA ALA A 403 8.49 -10.82 -9.34
C ALA A 403 9.59 -11.58 -8.58
N ALA A 404 10.42 -12.35 -9.28
CA ALA A 404 11.59 -13.00 -8.69
C ALA A 404 12.66 -12.00 -8.24
N ARG A 405 12.94 -10.93 -9.01
CA ARG A 405 13.86 -9.84 -8.59
C ARG A 405 13.32 -9.11 -7.35
N ILE A 406 12.03 -8.74 -7.36
CA ILE A 406 11.37 -8.03 -6.26
C ILE A 406 11.32 -8.87 -4.98
N GLU A 407 10.94 -10.15 -5.05
CA GLU A 407 10.93 -11.03 -3.87
C GLU A 407 12.36 -11.34 -3.38
N THR A 408 13.35 -11.41 -4.27
CA THR A 408 14.78 -11.53 -3.87
C THR A 408 15.25 -10.28 -3.13
N ALA A 409 14.91 -9.08 -3.63
CA ALA A 409 15.20 -7.82 -2.95
C ALA A 409 14.50 -7.73 -1.59
N ARG A 410 13.20 -8.06 -1.53
CA ARG A 410 12.41 -8.05 -0.29
C ARG A 410 13.05 -8.91 0.80
N ARG A 411 13.55 -10.10 0.44
CA ARG A 411 14.25 -10.99 1.38
C ARG A 411 15.57 -10.36 1.85
N ARG A 412 16.46 -10.00 0.92
CA ARG A 412 17.77 -9.40 1.25
C ARG A 412 17.64 -8.15 2.14
N VAL A 413 16.64 -7.31 1.92
CA VAL A 413 16.40 -6.12 2.74
C VAL A 413 15.81 -6.46 4.11
N LEU A 414 14.91 -7.45 4.21
CA LEU A 414 14.43 -7.92 5.52
C LEU A 414 15.55 -8.62 6.34
N ASP A 415 16.45 -9.35 5.66
CA ASP A 415 17.64 -9.95 6.27
C ASP A 415 18.60 -8.85 6.79
N LEU A 416 18.80 -7.77 6.00
CA LEU A 416 19.55 -6.57 6.41
C LEU A 416 18.92 -5.89 7.63
N PHE A 417 17.61 -5.66 7.62
CA PHE A 417 16.87 -5.10 8.76
C PHE A 417 17.02 -5.97 10.02
N GLN A 418 16.95 -7.30 9.89
CA GLN A 418 17.19 -8.22 10.99
C GLN A 418 18.64 -8.15 11.51
N CYS A 419 19.64 -7.99 10.63
CA CYS A 419 21.05 -7.80 11.04
C CYS A 419 21.27 -6.49 11.83
N TRP A 420 20.45 -5.46 11.59
CA TRP A 420 20.45 -4.20 12.35
C TRP A 420 19.56 -4.25 13.59
N GLY A 421 18.90 -5.38 13.88
CA GLY A 421 18.07 -5.57 15.06
C GLY A 421 16.66 -4.96 14.96
N TYR A 422 16.14 -4.76 13.75
CA TYR A 422 14.75 -4.34 13.52
C TYR A 422 13.83 -5.56 13.44
N GLU A 423 12.71 -5.52 14.16
CA GLU A 423 11.73 -6.60 14.23
C GLU A 423 10.61 -6.41 13.20
N LEU A 424 10.37 -7.42 12.36
CA LEU A 424 9.35 -7.38 11.32
C LEU A 424 7.92 -7.39 11.91
N VAL A 425 7.17 -6.33 11.61
CA VAL A 425 5.74 -6.20 11.90
C VAL A 425 4.94 -6.41 10.61
N ILE A 426 3.89 -7.24 10.69
CA ILE A 426 2.94 -7.46 9.59
C ILE A 426 1.58 -6.88 10.01
N THR A 427 1.20 -5.75 9.41
CA THR A 427 -0.06 -5.04 9.66
C THR A 427 -1.16 -5.53 8.72
N PRO A 428 -2.45 -5.42 9.08
CA PRO A 428 -3.56 -5.75 8.17
C PRO A 428 -3.63 -4.78 6.99
N HIS A 429 -4.18 -5.23 5.86
CA HIS A 429 -4.39 -4.37 4.68
C HIS A 429 -5.54 -3.36 4.85
N VAL A 430 -6.45 -3.62 5.78
CA VAL A 430 -7.59 -2.75 6.12
C VAL A 430 -7.65 -2.49 7.63
N GLU A 431 -7.98 -1.25 7.99
CA GLU A 431 -8.35 -0.84 9.34
C GLU A 431 -9.54 0.11 9.31
N PHE A 432 -10.21 0.31 10.45
CA PHE A 432 -11.22 1.35 10.56
C PHE A 432 -10.63 2.74 10.31
N LEU A 433 -11.38 3.64 9.66
CA LEU A 433 -10.84 4.96 9.31
C LEU A 433 -10.43 5.79 10.53
N GLU A 434 -11.09 5.60 11.67
CA GLU A 434 -10.73 6.28 12.93
C GLU A 434 -9.42 5.75 13.56
N SER A 435 -8.81 4.71 13.00
CA SER A 435 -7.50 4.12 13.37
C SER A 435 -6.40 4.40 12.34
N LEU A 436 -6.79 4.62 11.07
CA LEU A 436 -5.88 4.81 9.95
C LEU A 436 -5.60 6.29 9.64
N LEU A 437 -6.54 7.19 9.97
CA LEU A 437 -6.50 8.62 9.63
C LEU A 437 -6.36 9.54 10.86
N THR A 438 -5.96 9.00 12.01
CA THR A 438 -5.64 9.76 13.23
C THR A 438 -4.43 10.67 13.02
N GLY A 439 -4.45 11.85 13.64
CA GLY A 439 -3.37 12.84 13.58
C GLY A 439 -2.86 13.12 12.16
N SER A 440 -1.60 12.77 11.91
CA SER A 440 -0.91 12.86 10.63
C SER A 440 -1.60 12.13 9.47
N GLY A 441 -2.47 11.16 9.77
CA GLY A 441 -3.19 10.38 8.77
C GLY A 441 -4.22 11.18 7.95
N GLN A 442 -4.56 12.42 8.32
CA GLN A 442 -5.49 13.24 7.53
C GLN A 442 -4.96 13.54 6.11
N ASP A 443 -3.64 13.72 5.95
CA ASP A 443 -2.98 13.87 4.63
C ASP A 443 -3.06 12.60 3.77
N LEU A 444 -3.48 11.46 4.35
CA LEU A 444 -3.72 10.20 3.65
C LEU A 444 -5.20 10.00 3.29
N ASP A 445 -6.15 10.82 3.74
CA ASP A 445 -7.59 10.61 3.49
C ASP A 445 -7.92 10.60 1.98
N LEU A 446 -7.39 11.57 1.23
CA LEU A 446 -7.54 11.66 -0.23
C LEU A 446 -6.78 10.58 -1.01
N ARG A 447 -5.89 9.84 -0.34
CA ARG A 447 -5.11 8.71 -0.87
C ARG A 447 -5.67 7.35 -0.42
N THR A 448 -6.53 7.31 0.58
CA THR A 448 -7.08 6.08 1.18
C THR A 448 -8.32 5.60 0.43
N PHE A 449 -8.29 4.36 -0.06
CA PHE A 449 -9.51 3.72 -0.59
C PHE A 449 -10.46 3.36 0.55
N LYS A 450 -11.64 3.98 0.57
CA LYS A 450 -12.65 3.79 1.62
C LYS A 450 -13.64 2.70 1.24
N VAL A 451 -13.91 1.77 2.17
CA VAL A 451 -14.88 0.67 2.04
C VAL A 451 -15.77 0.61 3.28
N ILE A 452 -16.91 -0.06 3.18
CA ILE A 452 -17.82 -0.26 4.31
C ILE A 452 -17.67 -1.70 4.82
N ASP A 453 -17.53 -1.88 6.13
CA ASP A 453 -17.64 -3.19 6.76
C ASP A 453 -19.11 -3.68 6.70
N PRO A 454 -19.42 -4.81 6.02
CA PRO A 454 -20.79 -5.33 5.98
C PRO A 454 -21.33 -5.81 7.33
N LEU A 455 -20.47 -6.04 8.33
CA LEU A 455 -20.86 -6.56 9.65
C LEU A 455 -21.24 -5.44 10.63
N SER A 456 -20.39 -4.42 10.79
CA SER A 456 -20.65 -3.28 11.70
C SER A 456 -21.23 -2.03 11.02
N GLY A 457 -21.20 -1.96 9.68
CA GLY A 457 -21.59 -0.76 8.92
C GLY A 457 -20.58 0.39 9.01
N ARG A 458 -19.47 0.24 9.72
CA ARG A 458 -18.42 1.26 9.86
C ARG A 458 -17.61 1.42 8.59
N GLN A 459 -16.95 2.57 8.46
CA GLN A 459 -16.00 2.82 7.38
C GLN A 459 -14.62 2.25 7.71
N MET A 460 -14.03 1.54 6.75
CA MET A 460 -12.65 1.07 6.78
C MET A 460 -11.87 1.69 5.62
N GLY A 461 -10.56 1.84 5.78
CA GLY A 461 -9.65 2.21 4.71
C GLY A 461 -8.75 1.04 4.35
N LEU A 462 -8.47 0.86 3.06
CA LEU A 462 -7.27 0.13 2.64
C LEU A 462 -6.07 1.04 2.88
N ARG A 463 -5.01 0.51 3.50
CA ARG A 463 -3.83 1.29 3.87
C ARG A 463 -3.18 1.97 2.65
N ALA A 464 -3.00 3.29 2.75
CA ALA A 464 -2.18 4.08 1.83
C ALA A 464 -0.71 4.21 2.30
N ASP A 465 -0.47 3.94 3.58
CA ASP A 465 0.81 3.98 4.29
C ASP A 465 0.76 2.98 5.46
N ILE A 466 1.89 2.34 5.77
CA ILE A 466 2.05 1.41 6.90
C ILE A 466 2.47 2.15 8.19
N THR A 467 3.10 3.32 8.08
CA THR A 467 3.66 4.10 9.22
C THR A 467 2.66 4.31 10.38
N PRO A 468 1.38 4.73 10.16
CA PRO A 468 0.42 4.93 11.25
C PRO A 468 0.05 3.61 11.96
N GLN A 469 0.01 2.51 11.22
CA GLN A 469 -0.29 1.18 11.76
C GLN A 469 0.84 0.66 12.65
N VAL A 470 2.10 0.99 12.32
CA VAL A 470 3.28 0.61 13.11
C VAL A 470 3.41 1.49 14.36
N ALA A 471 3.12 2.79 14.26
CA ALA A 471 2.97 3.67 15.42
C ALA A 471 1.92 3.14 16.41
N ARG A 472 0.75 2.73 15.91
CA ARG A 472 -0.29 2.07 16.71
C ARG A 472 0.19 0.75 17.35
N VAL A 473 1.06 -0.02 16.68
CA VAL A 473 1.64 -1.25 17.21
C VAL A 473 2.63 -0.97 18.35
N ASP A 474 3.53 0.01 18.24
CA ASP A 474 4.42 0.35 19.37
C ASP A 474 3.62 0.92 20.56
N ALA A 475 2.81 1.96 20.31
CA ALA A 475 2.07 2.69 21.33
C ALA A 475 1.06 1.81 22.09
N HIS A 476 0.28 0.98 21.38
CA HIS A 476 -0.83 0.24 21.97
C HIS A 476 -0.58 -1.28 22.14
N THR A 477 0.19 -1.93 21.26
CA THR A 477 0.36 -3.40 21.27
C THR A 477 1.64 -3.85 21.98
N LEU A 478 2.79 -3.24 21.69
CA LEU A 478 4.09 -3.66 22.26
C LEU A 478 4.40 -2.97 23.59
N ARG A 479 4.06 -1.67 23.72
CA ARG A 479 4.17 -0.87 24.96
C ARG A 479 5.55 -0.95 25.66
N ARG A 480 6.62 -1.11 24.90
CA ARG A 480 8.00 -1.21 25.43
C ARG A 480 8.46 0.13 26.00
N GLU A 481 9.18 0.12 27.13
CA GLU A 481 9.70 1.36 27.74
C GLU A 481 10.98 1.87 27.07
N GLY A 482 11.90 0.98 26.71
CA GLY A 482 13.13 1.32 25.99
C GLY A 482 12.92 1.53 24.47
N PRO A 483 14.00 1.82 23.72
CA PRO A 483 13.95 1.97 22.27
C PRO A 483 13.40 0.71 21.58
N SER A 484 12.61 0.92 20.53
CA SER A 484 11.85 -0.09 19.80
C SER A 484 12.13 0.06 18.31
N ARG A 485 12.70 -0.97 17.67
CA ARG A 485 13.09 -0.99 16.25
C ARG A 485 12.14 -1.91 15.49
N LEU A 486 11.30 -1.35 14.64
CA LEU A 486 10.24 -2.07 13.92
C LEU A 486 10.42 -1.87 12.42
N CYS A 487 10.23 -2.91 11.61
CA CYS A 487 10.31 -2.80 10.16
C CYS A 487 9.15 -3.50 9.45
N TYR A 488 8.95 -3.18 8.18
CA TYR A 488 7.87 -3.73 7.37
C TYR A 488 8.24 -3.78 5.88
N ALA A 489 7.57 -4.68 5.17
CA ALA A 489 7.56 -4.74 3.71
C ALA A 489 6.19 -5.29 3.25
N GLY A 490 5.38 -4.48 2.57
CA GLY A 490 4.04 -4.89 2.15
C GLY A 490 3.37 -3.89 1.20
N SER A 491 2.41 -4.39 0.41
CA SER A 491 1.66 -3.55 -0.54
C SER A 491 0.78 -2.54 0.18
N VAL A 492 0.75 -1.31 -0.33
CA VAL A 492 -0.22 -0.26 0.00
C VAL A 492 -0.97 0.14 -1.27
N LEU A 493 -2.13 0.77 -1.14
CA LEU A 493 -2.99 1.11 -2.27
C LEU A 493 -3.45 2.57 -2.22
N HIS A 494 -3.20 3.32 -3.29
CA HIS A 494 -3.50 4.75 -3.36
C HIS A 494 -4.70 5.04 -4.28
N ALA A 495 -5.70 5.77 -3.76
CA ALA A 495 -6.87 6.20 -4.53
C ALA A 495 -6.48 7.06 -5.75
N LYS A 496 -5.53 7.97 -5.54
CA LYS A 496 -4.90 8.84 -6.56
C LYS A 496 -3.40 8.56 -6.61
N PRO A 497 -2.74 8.62 -7.79
CA PRO A 497 -1.29 8.46 -7.86
C PRO A 497 -0.58 9.63 -7.17
N GLN A 498 0.61 9.38 -6.61
CA GLN A 498 1.39 10.39 -5.90
C GLN A 498 1.95 11.47 -6.83
N ALA A 499 2.36 11.09 -8.04
CA ALA A 499 2.71 12.01 -9.12
C ALA A 499 2.24 11.47 -10.48
N LEU A 500 2.48 12.22 -11.56
CA LEU A 500 2.24 11.73 -12.91
C LEU A 500 3.07 10.46 -13.16
N SER A 501 2.45 9.43 -13.74
CA SER A 501 3.04 8.10 -14.01
C SER A 501 3.47 7.23 -12.82
N THR A 502 3.26 7.62 -11.55
CA THR A 502 3.56 6.72 -10.41
C THR A 502 2.51 5.62 -10.25
N SER A 503 2.96 4.40 -9.93
CA SER A 503 2.10 3.29 -9.55
C SER A 503 1.21 3.62 -8.34
N ARG A 504 -0.04 3.15 -8.36
CA ARG A 504 -1.01 3.23 -7.26
C ARG A 504 -1.01 2.00 -6.36
N SER A 505 -0.21 0.99 -6.67
CA SER A 505 -0.05 -0.24 -5.88
C SER A 505 1.44 -0.50 -5.53
N PRO A 506 2.14 0.45 -4.87
CA PRO A 506 3.54 0.27 -4.50
C PRO A 506 3.71 -0.77 -3.39
N ILE A 507 4.92 -1.34 -3.31
CA ILE A 507 5.33 -2.27 -2.26
C ILE A 507 6.16 -1.47 -1.27
N GLN A 508 5.48 -0.83 -0.32
CA GLN A 508 6.12 0.01 0.68
C GLN A 508 6.98 -0.85 1.61
N LEU A 509 8.22 -0.43 1.80
CA LEU A 509 9.20 -1.01 2.69
C LEU A 509 9.75 0.12 3.58
N GLY A 510 9.96 -0.15 4.87
CA GLY A 510 10.38 0.87 5.81
C GLY A 510 10.82 0.33 7.17
N ALA A 511 11.44 1.21 7.96
CA ALA A 511 12.01 0.89 9.26
C ALA A 511 11.94 2.11 10.20
N GLU A 512 11.32 1.90 11.36
CA GLU A 512 10.98 2.92 12.34
C GLU A 512 11.70 2.65 13.68
N LEU A 513 12.20 3.70 14.32
CA LEU A 513 12.83 3.65 15.64
C LEU A 513 12.05 4.56 16.61
N TYR A 514 11.34 3.95 17.56
CA TYR A 514 10.60 4.64 18.62
C TYR A 514 11.38 4.62 19.95
N GLY A 515 11.18 5.63 20.80
CA GLY A 515 11.71 5.69 22.16
C GLY A 515 13.10 6.32 22.31
N ASP A 516 13.68 6.92 21.27
CA ASP A 516 14.90 7.73 21.38
C ASP A 516 14.77 9.09 20.68
N ALA A 517 15.31 10.13 21.33
CA ALA A 517 15.26 11.53 20.90
C ALA A 517 16.65 12.07 20.48
N SER A 518 17.66 11.21 20.39
CA SER A 518 19.03 11.62 20.04
C SER A 518 19.25 11.62 18.53
N ALA A 519 20.15 12.49 18.04
CA ALA A 519 20.60 12.45 16.65
C ALA A 519 21.23 11.11 16.24
N SER A 520 21.56 10.24 17.21
CA SER A 520 22.05 8.87 16.97
C SER A 520 20.98 7.97 16.35
N SER A 521 19.71 8.10 16.73
CA SER A 521 18.62 7.32 16.11
C SER A 521 18.31 7.81 14.70
N ASP A 522 18.28 9.13 14.47
CA ASP A 522 18.14 9.71 13.13
C ASP A 522 19.27 9.24 12.21
N LEU A 523 20.52 9.31 12.70
CA LEU A 523 21.71 8.85 11.98
C LEU A 523 21.72 7.33 11.72
N GLU A 524 21.18 6.51 12.64
CA GLU A 524 21.02 5.06 12.45
C GLU A 524 20.01 4.75 11.34
N VAL A 525 18.82 5.36 11.40
CA VAL A 525 17.74 5.20 10.42
C VAL A 525 18.18 5.67 9.03
N ILE A 526 18.85 6.83 8.94
CA ILE A 526 19.43 7.32 7.67
C ILE A 526 20.49 6.34 7.14
N SER A 527 21.38 5.84 8.00
CA SER A 527 22.41 4.88 7.56
C SER A 527 21.76 3.61 7.02
N LEU A 528 20.76 3.06 7.72
CA LEU A 528 20.02 1.88 7.27
C LEU A 528 19.30 2.11 5.93
N MET A 529 18.74 3.29 5.69
CA MET A 529 18.18 3.67 4.39
C MET A 529 19.25 3.65 3.29
N LEU A 530 20.46 4.15 3.56
CA LEU A 530 21.57 4.16 2.60
C LEU A 530 22.07 2.74 2.29
N GLU A 531 22.17 1.85 3.30
CA GLU A 531 22.51 0.44 3.08
C GLU A 531 21.47 -0.29 2.20
N VAL A 532 20.17 0.07 2.30
CA VAL A 532 19.11 -0.48 1.43
C VAL A 532 19.31 -0.06 -0.03
N LEU A 533 19.79 1.16 -0.27
CA LEU A 533 20.08 1.67 -1.61
C LEU A 533 21.35 1.05 -2.21
N GLU A 534 22.41 0.84 -1.40
CA GLU A 534 23.64 0.16 -1.84
C GLU A 534 23.40 -1.35 -2.06
N LEU A 535 22.52 -1.99 -1.29
CA LEU A 535 22.07 -3.38 -1.49
C LEU A 535 21.32 -3.56 -2.83
N ALA A 536 20.59 -2.53 -3.27
CA ALA A 536 19.93 -2.49 -4.58
C ALA A 536 20.84 -1.98 -5.71
N ASP A 537 22.04 -1.48 -5.41
CA ASP A 537 23.00 -0.86 -6.35
C ASP A 537 22.35 0.25 -7.20
N VAL A 538 21.68 1.19 -6.50
CA VAL A 538 21.04 2.37 -7.12
C VAL A 538 22.11 3.42 -7.45
N PRO A 539 22.25 3.83 -8.73
CA PRO A 539 23.25 4.81 -9.16
C PRO A 539 22.85 6.25 -8.83
N ASP A 540 23.83 7.15 -8.79
CA ASP A 540 23.67 8.61 -8.71
C ASP A 540 22.70 9.10 -7.62
N VAL A 541 22.69 8.40 -6.48
CA VAL A 541 21.97 8.76 -5.25
C VAL A 541 22.45 10.13 -4.74
N HIS A 542 21.52 11.06 -4.60
CA HIS A 542 21.71 12.36 -3.93
C HIS A 542 20.82 12.41 -2.69
N MET A 543 21.38 12.80 -1.53
CA MET A 543 20.63 12.91 -0.28
C MET A 543 20.36 14.37 0.06
N ASP A 544 19.10 14.68 0.37
CA ASP A 544 18.59 15.96 0.83
C ASP A 544 18.31 15.92 2.34
N LEU A 545 18.59 17.02 3.03
CA LEU A 545 18.55 17.17 4.50
C LEU A 545 17.92 18.51 4.90
N GLY A 546 16.79 18.44 5.61
CA GLY A 546 16.08 19.59 6.19
C GLY A 546 15.73 19.37 7.67
N HIS A 547 15.17 20.38 8.33
CA HIS A 547 14.73 20.25 9.72
C HIS A 547 13.56 21.20 10.03
N VAL A 548 12.33 20.68 10.14
CA VAL A 548 11.10 21.50 10.25
C VAL A 548 11.10 22.42 11.49
N GLY A 549 11.81 22.05 12.54
CA GLY A 549 12.04 22.88 13.73
C GLY A 549 12.66 24.27 13.45
N ILE A 550 13.37 24.46 12.33
CA ILE A 550 13.92 25.76 11.91
C ILE A 550 12.78 26.73 11.60
N TYR A 551 11.89 26.35 10.67
CA TYR A 551 10.72 27.16 10.33
C TYR A 551 9.74 27.27 11.51
N ARG A 552 9.45 26.17 12.23
CA ARG A 552 8.57 26.21 13.41
C ARG A 552 9.05 27.22 14.46
N GLY A 553 10.35 27.22 14.78
CA GLY A 553 10.92 28.16 15.75
C GLY A 553 10.85 29.62 15.29
N LEU A 554 11.09 29.90 14.01
CA LEU A 554 10.98 31.25 13.45
C LEU A 554 9.52 31.72 13.35
N ALA A 555 8.59 30.88 12.90
CA ALA A 555 7.17 31.20 12.81
C ALA A 555 6.54 31.48 14.19
N LYS A 556 6.85 30.62 15.18
CA LYS A 556 6.48 30.78 16.58
C LYS A 556 7.05 32.05 17.21
N ALA A 557 8.31 32.38 16.94
CA ALA A 557 8.93 33.63 17.41
C ALA A 557 8.31 34.88 16.74
N ALA A 558 7.84 34.75 15.50
CA ALA A 558 7.08 35.77 14.79
C ALA A 558 5.58 35.83 15.17
N ALA A 559 5.14 35.01 16.13
CA ALA A 559 3.75 34.85 16.54
C ALA A 559 2.78 34.53 15.38
N LEU A 560 3.27 33.91 14.31
CA LEU A 560 2.45 33.42 13.21
C LEU A 560 1.60 32.24 13.67
N SER A 561 0.37 32.20 13.16
CA SER A 561 -0.57 31.09 13.36
C SER A 561 -1.68 31.12 12.31
N GLY A 562 -2.37 29.99 12.11
CA GLY A 562 -3.55 29.90 11.26
C GLY A 562 -3.28 30.28 9.80
N GLU A 563 -4.18 31.06 9.17
CA GLU A 563 -4.07 31.44 7.76
C GLU A 563 -2.76 32.17 7.43
N ALA A 564 -2.26 33.02 8.33
CA ALA A 564 -1.02 33.78 8.11
C ALA A 564 0.22 32.85 8.07
N GLU A 565 0.25 31.84 8.94
CA GLU A 565 1.28 30.80 8.92
C GLU A 565 1.17 29.94 7.65
N GLN A 566 -0.04 29.48 7.32
CA GLN A 566 -0.27 28.62 6.15
C GLN A 566 0.08 29.32 4.83
N ARG A 567 -0.24 30.61 4.68
CA ARG A 567 0.12 31.38 3.48
C ARG A 567 1.63 31.56 3.34
N LEU A 568 2.34 31.84 4.44
CA LEU A 568 3.80 31.93 4.41
C LEU A 568 4.45 30.57 4.13
N PHE A 569 3.89 29.50 4.71
CA PHE A 569 4.27 28.12 4.47
C PHE A 569 4.16 27.74 2.99
N ASP A 570 2.99 27.97 2.38
CA ASP A 570 2.73 27.67 0.97
C ASP A 570 3.65 28.48 0.05
N ALA A 571 3.94 29.74 0.41
CA ALA A 571 4.86 30.60 -0.34
C ALA A 571 6.32 30.12 -0.22
N LEU A 572 6.75 29.67 0.97
CA LEU A 572 8.08 29.10 1.20
C LEU A 572 8.28 27.77 0.46
N GLN A 573 7.31 26.86 0.49
CA GLN A 573 7.36 25.60 -0.26
C GLN A 573 7.43 25.83 -1.78
N ARG A 574 6.78 26.88 -2.29
CA ARG A 574 6.89 27.32 -3.70
C ARG A 574 8.11 28.20 -3.99
N LYS A 575 8.95 28.50 -2.99
CA LYS A 575 10.07 29.47 -3.05
C LYS A 575 9.68 30.83 -3.67
N ALA A 576 8.44 31.27 -3.43
CA ALA A 576 7.83 32.44 -4.03
C ALA A 576 8.34 33.75 -3.39
N MET A 577 9.58 34.15 -3.73
CA MET A 577 10.33 35.22 -3.04
C MET A 577 9.54 36.52 -2.80
N ASP A 578 8.75 36.97 -3.78
CA ASP A 578 8.02 38.24 -3.69
C ASP A 578 6.81 38.12 -2.75
N GLU A 579 6.09 37.00 -2.79
CA GLU A 579 4.97 36.67 -1.90
C GLU A 579 5.47 36.46 -0.46
N ILE A 580 6.62 35.79 -0.29
CA ILE A 580 7.31 35.67 1.00
C ILE A 580 7.68 37.07 1.53
N ALA A 581 8.18 37.95 0.66
CA ALA A 581 8.56 39.31 1.06
C ALA A 581 7.35 40.14 1.49
N GLU A 582 6.22 40.06 0.79
CA GLU A 582 4.94 40.69 1.16
C GLU A 582 4.41 40.15 2.49
N LEU A 583 4.26 38.83 2.63
CA LEU A 583 3.71 38.18 3.84
C LEU A 583 4.55 38.42 5.10
N THR A 584 5.86 38.65 4.95
CA THR A 584 6.77 38.97 6.07
C THR A 584 6.95 40.48 6.30
N ALA A 585 6.34 41.37 5.50
CA ALA A 585 6.59 42.81 5.56
C ALA A 585 6.10 43.49 6.85
N ALA A 586 5.12 42.88 7.54
CA ALA A 586 4.56 43.39 8.81
C ALA A 586 5.21 42.78 10.07
N LEU A 587 6.19 41.89 9.93
CA LEU A 587 6.89 41.23 11.03
C LEU A 587 8.08 42.08 11.51
N ASP A 588 8.65 41.71 12.66
CA ASP A 588 9.93 42.27 13.11
C ASP A 588 11.01 42.11 12.01
N PRO A 589 11.82 43.15 11.70
CA PRO A 589 12.79 43.11 10.60
C PRO A 589 13.83 41.98 10.68
N SER A 590 14.19 41.52 11.90
CA SER A 590 15.13 40.40 12.09
C SER A 590 14.44 39.07 11.75
N LEU A 591 13.25 38.84 12.28
CA LEU A 591 12.44 37.64 11.99
C LEU A 591 12.03 37.58 10.51
N ALA A 592 11.63 38.71 9.92
CA ALA A 592 11.33 38.84 8.50
C ALA A 592 12.57 38.52 7.64
N GLY A 593 13.74 39.03 8.01
CA GLY A 593 15.00 38.72 7.33
C GLY A 593 15.34 37.23 7.36
N MET A 594 15.21 36.59 8.52
CA MET A 594 15.46 35.15 8.70
C MET A 594 14.47 34.28 7.93
N LEU A 595 13.17 34.59 7.97
CA LEU A 595 12.14 33.87 7.20
C LEU A 595 12.35 34.02 5.69
N ARG A 596 12.73 35.21 5.20
CA ARG A 596 13.10 35.44 3.79
C ARG A 596 14.39 34.70 3.38
N ALA A 597 15.30 34.45 4.32
CA ALA A 597 16.53 33.70 4.05
C ALA A 597 16.29 32.21 3.81
N LEU A 598 15.30 31.58 4.48
CA LEU A 598 15.00 30.14 4.33
C LEU A 598 14.76 29.71 2.87
N ALA A 599 14.18 30.58 2.04
CA ALA A 599 13.95 30.29 0.62
C ALA A 599 15.23 30.29 -0.25
N ARG A 600 16.37 30.70 0.32
CA ARG A 600 17.70 30.74 -0.33
C ARG A 600 18.75 29.89 0.39
N LEU A 601 18.50 29.48 1.63
CA LEU A 601 19.36 28.59 2.41
C LEU A 601 19.18 27.13 1.95
N CYS A 602 19.53 26.89 0.69
CA CYS A 602 19.53 25.57 0.06
C CYS A 602 20.76 25.41 -0.85
N GLY A 603 21.45 24.27 -0.79
CA GLY A 603 22.73 24.08 -1.46
C GLY A 603 23.55 22.90 -0.90
N GLY A 604 24.87 22.96 -1.11
CA GLY A 604 25.82 22.04 -0.46
C GLY A 604 26.05 22.36 1.00
N ARG A 605 27.16 21.87 1.58
CA ARG A 605 27.51 22.08 3.00
C ARG A 605 27.62 23.58 3.36
N GLU A 606 27.97 24.40 2.39
CA GLU A 606 28.07 25.86 2.47
C GLU A 606 26.77 26.50 2.96
N ALA A 607 25.61 25.92 2.64
CA ALA A 607 24.30 26.40 3.10
C ALA A 607 24.13 26.32 4.62
N LEU A 608 24.81 25.39 5.31
CA LEU A 608 24.82 25.34 6.78
C LEU A 608 25.65 26.47 7.40
N ASP A 609 26.78 26.81 6.77
CA ASP A 609 27.63 27.92 7.23
C ASP A 609 26.96 29.27 6.97
N GLU A 610 26.34 29.45 5.80
CA GLU A 610 25.48 30.61 5.50
C GLU A 610 24.29 30.71 6.46
N ALA A 611 23.64 29.59 6.79
CA ALA A 611 22.53 29.56 7.74
C ALA A 611 22.95 29.99 9.15
N ARG A 612 24.13 29.58 9.62
CA ARG A 612 24.66 30.01 10.93
C ARG A 612 24.91 31.52 11.01
N VAL A 613 25.22 32.16 9.88
CA VAL A 613 25.34 33.63 9.78
C VAL A 613 23.96 34.30 9.65
N ALA A 614 23.13 33.85 8.70
CA ALA A 614 21.83 34.44 8.40
C ALA A 614 20.83 34.28 9.54
N LEU A 615 20.91 33.18 10.30
CA LEU A 615 20.04 32.84 11.43
C LEU A 615 20.73 33.06 12.79
N ALA A 616 21.81 33.84 12.86
CA ALA A 616 22.57 34.07 14.11
C ALA A 616 21.72 34.68 15.24
N GLY A 617 20.68 35.45 14.90
CA GLY A 617 19.71 36.02 15.85
C GLY A 617 18.51 35.12 16.16
N ALA A 618 18.45 33.89 15.63
CA ALA A 618 17.29 33.01 15.77
C ALA A 618 17.17 32.41 17.18
N PRO A 619 15.95 32.02 17.62
CA PRO A 619 15.70 31.35 18.89
C PRO A 619 16.59 30.12 19.13
N ALA A 620 16.85 29.79 20.40
CA ALA A 620 17.69 28.64 20.78
C ALA A 620 17.20 27.28 20.22
N GLU A 621 15.90 27.12 19.96
CA GLU A 621 15.34 25.93 19.30
C GLU A 621 15.73 25.83 17.82
N VAL A 622 15.95 26.96 17.13
CA VAL A 622 16.48 27.01 15.76
C VAL A 622 17.98 26.73 15.74
N GLN A 623 18.74 27.27 16.69
CA GLN A 623 20.18 26.96 16.82
C GLN A 623 20.39 25.45 17.06
N LYS A 624 19.61 24.85 17.97
CA LYS A 624 19.64 23.41 18.23
C LYS A 624 19.32 22.57 16.97
N ALA A 625 18.41 23.04 16.12
CA ALA A 625 18.10 22.38 14.84
C ALA A 625 19.29 22.44 13.87
N LEU A 626 19.95 23.59 13.72
CA LEU A 626 21.16 23.75 12.91
C LEU A 626 22.33 22.90 13.43
N ASP A 627 22.51 22.82 14.75
CA ASP A 627 23.52 21.97 15.39
C ASP A 627 23.23 20.48 15.16
N THR A 628 21.96 20.07 15.22
CA THR A 628 21.54 18.69 14.92
C THR A 628 21.81 18.31 13.46
N LEU A 629 21.47 19.19 12.50
CA LEU A 629 21.79 18.99 11.10
C LEU A 629 23.30 18.95 10.84
N THR A 630 24.08 19.83 11.48
CA THR A 630 25.54 19.87 11.33
C THR A 630 26.16 18.56 11.82
N LEU A 631 25.74 18.06 12.99
CA LEU A 631 26.20 16.80 13.56
C LEU A 631 25.89 15.62 12.64
N ILE A 632 24.66 15.54 12.09
CA ILE A 632 24.26 14.48 11.17
C ILE A 632 25.07 14.57 9.87
N ALA A 633 25.23 15.76 9.28
CA ALA A 633 26.03 15.99 8.08
C ALA A 633 27.49 15.52 8.24
N GLU A 634 28.14 15.86 9.36
CA GLU A 634 29.53 15.44 9.62
C GLU A 634 29.66 13.93 9.82
N GLN A 635 28.70 13.30 10.52
CA GLN A 635 28.71 11.84 10.71
C GLN A 635 28.40 11.09 9.41
N LEU A 636 27.50 11.59 8.56
CA LEU A 636 27.20 11.00 7.25
C LEU A 636 28.38 11.17 6.30
N ALA A 637 29.03 12.33 6.23
CA ALA A 637 30.23 12.55 5.43
C ALA A 637 31.40 11.66 5.87
N ALA A 638 31.49 11.31 7.16
CA ALA A 638 32.48 10.38 7.69
C ALA A 638 32.17 8.90 7.38
N ARG A 639 30.88 8.51 7.37
CA ARG A 639 30.43 7.13 7.06
C ARG A 639 30.41 6.85 5.56
N TYR A 640 29.92 7.80 4.77
CA TYR A 640 29.66 7.66 3.34
C TYR A 640 30.36 8.79 2.53
N PRO A 641 31.71 8.82 2.42
CA PRO A 641 32.45 9.95 1.83
C PRO A 641 32.24 10.19 0.33
N ARG A 642 31.40 9.38 -0.33
CA ARG A 642 31.00 9.52 -1.74
C ARG A 642 29.57 10.05 -1.91
N LEU A 643 28.80 10.19 -0.83
CA LEU A 643 27.40 10.62 -0.86
C LEU A 643 27.31 12.14 -1.09
N PRO A 644 26.67 12.62 -2.16
CA PRO A 644 26.33 14.03 -2.31
C PRO A 644 25.28 14.40 -1.25
N LEU A 645 25.66 15.27 -0.30
CA LEU A 645 24.75 15.89 0.64
C LEU A 645 24.30 17.25 0.11
N TYR A 646 22.99 17.40 -0.02
CA TYR A 646 22.28 18.66 -0.26
C TYR A 646 21.49 19.01 1.01
N PHE A 647 21.24 20.30 1.21
CA PHE A 647 20.45 20.82 2.30
C PHE A 647 19.41 21.80 1.75
N ASP A 648 18.21 21.79 2.31
CA ASP A 648 17.21 22.84 2.13
C ASP A 648 16.54 23.14 3.47
N LEU A 649 16.88 24.30 4.05
CA LEU A 649 16.37 24.71 5.35
C LEU A 649 14.97 25.35 5.27
N GLY A 650 14.45 25.52 4.04
CA GLY A 650 13.06 25.78 3.72
C GLY A 650 12.34 24.55 3.17
N GLU A 651 12.85 23.33 3.38
CA GLU A 651 12.10 22.10 3.14
C GLU A 651 11.17 21.79 4.32
N LEU A 652 9.88 21.63 3.99
CA LEU A 652 8.76 21.52 4.91
C LEU A 652 7.77 20.41 4.48
N ARG A 653 8.15 19.53 3.54
CA ARG A 653 7.39 18.31 3.23
C ARG A 653 7.07 17.54 4.52
N GLY A 654 5.79 17.18 4.70
CA GLY A 654 5.30 16.50 5.88
C GLY A 654 5.23 17.37 7.16
N TYR A 655 5.18 18.70 7.04
CA TYR A 655 5.12 19.63 8.16
C TYR A 655 4.08 19.34 9.23
N HIS A 656 2.93 18.78 8.86
CA HIS A 656 1.85 18.47 9.80
C HIS A 656 2.13 17.23 10.67
N TYR A 657 3.20 16.47 10.39
CA TYR A 657 3.55 15.25 11.15
C TYR A 657 5.03 15.14 11.57
N HIS A 658 5.97 15.70 10.80
CA HIS A 658 7.37 15.76 11.20
C HIS A 658 7.58 16.74 12.36
N THR A 659 8.58 16.46 13.21
CA THR A 659 8.91 17.26 14.41
C THR A 659 10.36 17.76 14.43
N GLY A 660 11.27 17.08 13.73
CA GLY A 660 12.71 17.34 13.77
C GLY A 660 13.37 17.34 12.38
N VAL A 661 14.41 16.53 12.23
CA VAL A 661 15.10 16.28 10.96
C VAL A 661 14.15 15.64 9.95
N VAL A 662 14.24 16.06 8.69
CA VAL A 662 13.60 15.42 7.53
C VAL A 662 14.66 15.11 6.48
N PHE A 663 14.49 14.02 5.75
CA PHE A 663 15.44 13.60 4.74
C PHE A 663 14.75 12.90 3.55
N ALA A 664 15.33 13.09 2.37
CA ALA A 664 14.85 12.46 1.15
C ALA A 664 16.03 12.06 0.26
N VAL A 665 15.84 11.04 -0.56
CA VAL A 665 16.82 10.61 -1.57
C VAL A 665 16.24 10.77 -2.96
N PHE A 666 17.02 11.39 -3.84
CA PHE A 666 16.69 11.64 -5.24
C PHE A 666 17.70 10.97 -6.16
N VAL A 667 17.23 10.58 -7.34
CA VAL A 667 18.05 10.08 -8.45
C VAL A 667 17.74 10.96 -9.68
N PRO A 668 18.76 11.40 -10.45
CA PRO A 668 18.55 12.20 -11.66
C PRO A 668 17.54 11.58 -12.63
N GLY A 669 16.66 12.41 -13.19
CA GLY A 669 15.64 11.98 -14.14
C GLY A 669 14.34 11.41 -13.54
N VAL A 670 14.33 10.97 -12.28
CA VAL A 670 13.12 10.41 -11.63
C VAL A 670 12.12 11.51 -11.25
N GLY A 671 12.60 12.68 -10.82
CA GLY A 671 11.76 13.84 -10.49
C GLY A 671 10.89 13.70 -9.24
N GLN A 672 11.09 12.64 -8.45
CA GLN A 672 10.45 12.35 -7.16
C GLN A 672 11.50 11.75 -6.21
N SER A 673 11.21 11.74 -4.90
CA SER A 673 12.00 11.01 -3.91
C SER A 673 11.79 9.50 -4.06
N ILE A 674 12.88 8.72 -4.02
CA ILE A 674 12.85 7.24 -4.11
C ILE A 674 12.80 6.57 -2.73
N ALA A 675 13.32 7.26 -1.72
CA ALA A 675 13.22 6.95 -0.30
C ALA A 675 13.12 8.27 0.47
N GLN A 676 12.40 8.29 1.58
CA GLN A 676 12.20 9.48 2.39
C GLN A 676 11.85 9.14 3.84
N GLY A 677 12.13 10.05 4.76
CA GLY A 677 11.93 9.84 6.18
C GLY A 677 12.22 11.08 7.02
N GLY A 678 12.24 10.89 8.33
CA GLY A 678 12.51 11.95 9.30
C GLY A 678 11.96 11.62 10.68
N ARG A 679 12.02 12.60 11.57
CA ARG A 679 11.54 12.53 12.96
C ARG A 679 10.10 13.02 13.08
N TYR A 680 9.27 12.33 13.86
CA TYR A 680 7.81 12.55 14.02
C TYR A 680 7.33 12.15 15.43
N ASP A 681 7.94 12.75 16.46
CA ASP A 681 7.83 12.36 17.87
C ASP A 681 6.40 12.36 18.47
N ASP A 682 5.45 13.00 17.80
CA ASP A 682 4.06 13.15 18.26
C ASP A 682 3.08 12.08 17.75
N ILE A 683 3.43 11.26 16.73
CA ILE A 683 2.48 10.33 16.07
C ILE A 683 1.85 9.29 17.02
N GLY A 684 2.52 8.98 18.13
CA GLY A 684 2.01 8.06 19.14
C GLY A 684 0.94 8.68 20.05
N ALA A 685 0.78 10.01 20.06
CA ALA A 685 -0.13 10.73 20.95
C ALA A 685 -1.60 10.32 20.72
N ASP A 686 -2.04 10.27 19.45
CA ASP A 686 -3.40 9.85 19.07
C ASP A 686 -3.72 8.40 19.47
N PHE A 687 -2.69 7.55 19.60
CA PHE A 687 -2.81 6.17 20.06
C PHE A 687 -2.58 6.02 21.59
N GLY A 688 -2.53 7.14 22.33
CA GLY A 688 -2.45 7.20 23.79
C GLY A 688 -1.03 7.14 24.37
N ARG A 689 0.02 7.20 23.55
CA ARG A 689 1.42 7.19 24.02
C ARG A 689 2.35 7.93 23.06
N ALA A 690 2.48 9.26 23.23
CA ALA A 690 3.53 10.04 22.56
C ALA A 690 4.92 9.49 22.92
N ARG A 691 5.79 9.33 21.91
CA ARG A 691 7.18 8.85 22.08
C ARG A 691 8.04 9.42 20.96
N PRO A 692 9.28 9.84 21.24
CA PRO A 692 10.24 10.19 20.21
C PRO A 692 10.35 9.10 19.15
N ALA A 693 10.29 9.48 17.88
CA ALA A 693 10.13 8.55 16.76
C ALA A 693 10.81 9.08 15.50
N THR A 694 11.61 8.24 14.84
CA THR A 694 12.27 8.60 13.58
C THR A 694 12.36 7.36 12.69
N GLY A 695 12.22 7.54 11.38
CA GLY A 695 11.93 6.43 10.47
C GLY A 695 12.02 6.79 8.99
N PHE A 696 11.94 5.78 8.12
CA PHE A 696 11.97 5.96 6.66
C PHE A 696 11.10 4.94 5.93
N SER A 697 10.62 5.30 4.73
CA SER A 697 10.06 4.34 3.78
C SER A 697 10.43 4.61 2.31
N THR A 698 10.25 3.58 1.49
CA THR A 698 10.62 3.50 0.07
C THR A 698 9.70 2.51 -0.66
N ASP A 699 9.56 2.62 -1.98
CA ASP A 699 8.87 1.60 -2.80
C ASP A 699 9.87 0.60 -3.38
N LEU A 700 9.70 -0.67 -3.01
CA LEU A 700 10.59 -1.74 -3.43
C LEU A 700 10.61 -1.95 -4.96
N LYS A 701 9.52 -1.66 -5.68
CA LYS A 701 9.50 -1.78 -7.15
C LYS A 701 10.38 -0.70 -7.78
N THR A 702 10.26 0.53 -7.31
CA THR A 702 11.12 1.66 -7.71
C THR A 702 12.60 1.35 -7.46
N LEU A 703 12.95 0.78 -6.30
CA LEU A 703 14.32 0.33 -6.02
C LEU A 703 14.82 -0.72 -7.01
N VAL A 704 14.00 -1.72 -7.34
CA VAL A 704 14.38 -2.82 -8.26
C VAL A 704 14.35 -2.39 -9.74
N GLY A 705 13.61 -1.32 -10.07
CA GLY A 705 13.61 -0.70 -11.40
C GLY A 705 14.81 0.22 -11.66
N LEU A 706 15.29 0.93 -10.63
CA LEU A 706 16.45 1.84 -10.72
C LEU A 706 17.79 1.16 -10.39
N GLY A 707 17.77 0.10 -9.59
CA GLY A 707 18.95 -0.59 -9.08
C GLY A 707 19.56 -1.61 -10.05
N ASN A 708 20.88 -1.61 -10.15
CA ASN A 708 21.66 -2.50 -11.02
C ASN A 708 21.96 -3.87 -10.38
N ALA A 709 21.62 -4.07 -9.11
CA ALA A 709 22.05 -5.25 -8.36
C ALA A 709 21.56 -6.55 -9.00
N ASP A 710 22.42 -7.59 -8.96
CA ASP A 710 22.02 -8.94 -9.36
C ASP A 710 21.07 -9.54 -8.32
N LEU A 711 19.81 -9.23 -8.53
CA LEU A 711 18.63 -9.75 -7.86
C LEU A 711 18.01 -10.92 -8.64
N THR A 712 18.65 -11.36 -9.74
CA THR A 712 18.20 -12.55 -10.44
C THR A 712 18.60 -13.78 -9.63
N THR A 713 17.63 -14.66 -9.35
CA THR A 713 17.97 -16.04 -8.99
C THR A 713 18.13 -16.79 -10.31
N PRO A 714 19.30 -17.37 -10.65
CA PRO A 714 19.48 -18.09 -11.90
C PRO A 714 18.43 -19.20 -12.04
N ILE A 715 17.70 -19.21 -13.16
CA ILE A 715 16.72 -20.26 -13.48
C ILE A 715 17.47 -21.50 -13.99
N SER A 716 18.35 -22.02 -13.15
CA SER A 716 18.87 -23.37 -13.22
C SER A 716 17.76 -24.35 -12.81
N GLY A 717 17.79 -25.57 -13.32
CA GLY A 717 16.67 -26.49 -13.11
C GLY A 717 16.97 -27.92 -13.52
N ILE A 718 16.49 -28.86 -12.71
CA ILE A 718 16.64 -30.29 -12.94
C ILE A 718 15.32 -30.83 -13.51
N TRP A 719 15.35 -31.26 -14.77
CA TRP A 719 14.24 -31.95 -15.41
C TRP A 719 14.16 -33.40 -14.91
N ALA A 720 13.05 -33.79 -14.30
CA ALA A 720 12.76 -35.16 -13.92
C ALA A 720 11.73 -35.78 -14.87
N PRO A 721 11.88 -37.05 -15.29
CA PRO A 721 10.92 -37.71 -16.18
C PRO A 721 9.56 -37.92 -15.51
N HIS A 722 8.55 -38.14 -16.35
CA HIS A 722 7.24 -38.59 -15.92
C HIS A 722 7.28 -40.06 -15.45
N GLY A 723 6.37 -40.43 -14.54
CA GLY A 723 6.14 -41.82 -14.10
C GLY A 723 6.46 -42.09 -12.63
N ASP A 724 6.15 -43.33 -12.21
CA ASP A 724 6.24 -43.82 -10.82
C ASP A 724 7.44 -44.78 -10.59
N GLU A 725 8.49 -44.66 -11.40
CA GLU A 725 9.68 -45.52 -11.34
C GLU A 725 10.31 -45.57 -9.93
N PRO A 726 10.77 -46.74 -9.45
CA PRO A 726 11.27 -46.89 -8.08
C PRO A 726 12.33 -45.86 -7.70
N GLY A 727 12.08 -45.15 -6.60
CA GLY A 727 12.98 -44.13 -6.06
C GLY A 727 12.93 -42.76 -6.76
N LEU A 728 12.23 -42.59 -7.88
CA LEU A 728 12.16 -41.33 -8.64
C LEU A 728 11.64 -40.19 -7.75
N TRP A 729 10.48 -40.39 -7.12
CA TRP A 729 9.90 -39.42 -6.19
C TRP A 729 10.81 -39.10 -5.01
N SER A 730 11.55 -40.09 -4.49
CA SER A 730 12.51 -39.90 -3.39
C SER A 730 13.68 -39.01 -3.81
N ALA A 731 14.20 -39.18 -5.03
CA ALA A 731 15.27 -38.35 -5.57
C ALA A 731 14.80 -36.91 -5.87
N ILE A 732 13.63 -36.76 -6.49
CA ILE A 732 12.97 -35.45 -6.71
C ILE A 732 12.78 -34.71 -5.37
N ARG A 733 12.29 -35.41 -4.34
CA ARG A 733 12.07 -34.86 -3.00
C ARG A 733 13.38 -34.43 -2.32
N GLU A 734 14.43 -35.23 -2.43
CA GLU A 734 15.71 -34.93 -1.79
C GLU A 734 16.40 -33.72 -2.44
N LEU A 735 16.40 -33.63 -3.77
CA LEU A 735 16.91 -32.46 -4.49
C LEU A 735 16.14 -31.19 -4.12
N ARG A 736 14.80 -31.22 -4.13
CA ARG A 736 13.97 -30.10 -3.66
C ARG A 736 14.25 -29.73 -2.19
N ARG A 737 14.59 -30.69 -1.33
CA ARG A 737 14.99 -30.46 0.08
C ARG A 737 16.36 -29.79 0.21
N GLN A 738 17.23 -29.93 -0.80
CA GLN A 738 18.52 -29.25 -0.90
C GLN A 738 18.41 -27.84 -1.51
N GLY A 739 17.21 -27.41 -1.91
CA GLY A 739 16.93 -26.12 -2.54
C GLY A 739 16.90 -26.13 -4.06
N GLU A 740 17.10 -27.30 -4.70
CA GLU A 740 17.14 -27.40 -6.16
C GLU A 740 15.75 -27.28 -6.80
N ARG A 741 15.67 -26.51 -7.89
CA ARG A 741 14.47 -26.38 -8.71
C ARG A 741 14.28 -27.62 -9.58
N VAL A 742 13.56 -28.61 -9.08
CA VAL A 742 13.22 -29.83 -9.85
C VAL A 742 11.86 -29.69 -10.53
N VAL A 743 11.83 -29.67 -11.86
CA VAL A 743 10.60 -29.68 -12.68
C VAL A 743 10.37 -31.12 -13.14
N GLN A 744 9.21 -31.70 -12.84
CA GLN A 744 8.86 -33.05 -13.30
C GLN A 744 7.95 -32.97 -14.51
N ALA A 745 8.21 -33.80 -15.53
CA ALA A 745 7.40 -33.88 -16.73
C ALA A 745 5.97 -34.36 -16.44
N LEU A 746 5.01 -33.71 -17.11
CA LEU A 746 3.60 -34.14 -17.15
C LEU A 746 3.36 -35.10 -18.32
N ASP A 747 2.15 -35.67 -18.40
CA ASP A 747 1.73 -36.52 -19.52
C ASP A 747 1.95 -35.81 -20.87
N GLY A 748 2.58 -36.54 -21.80
CA GLY A 748 2.91 -36.03 -23.14
C GLY A 748 4.09 -35.05 -23.22
N GLN A 749 4.65 -34.58 -22.09
CA GLN A 749 5.84 -33.74 -22.10
C GLN A 749 7.12 -34.56 -22.33
N SER A 750 8.06 -33.95 -23.06
CA SER A 750 9.29 -34.56 -23.55
C SER A 750 10.52 -33.80 -23.03
N ARG A 751 11.71 -34.41 -23.11
CA ARG A 751 12.98 -33.73 -22.79
C ARG A 751 13.22 -32.46 -23.62
N SER A 752 12.58 -32.33 -24.79
CA SER A 752 12.55 -31.08 -25.58
C SER A 752 12.09 -29.86 -24.78
N ASP A 753 11.18 -30.07 -23.84
CA ASP A 753 10.42 -29.01 -23.18
C ASP A 753 11.17 -28.47 -21.95
N ALA A 754 12.13 -29.26 -21.45
CA ALA A 754 13.01 -28.93 -20.33
C ALA A 754 13.73 -27.57 -20.53
N ALA A 755 14.21 -27.30 -21.74
CA ALA A 755 14.90 -26.04 -22.06
C ALA A 755 13.97 -24.82 -21.98
N GLN A 756 12.73 -24.94 -22.48
CA GLN A 756 11.71 -23.89 -22.40
C GLN A 756 11.30 -23.60 -20.95
N LEU A 757 11.34 -24.63 -20.10
CA LEU A 757 11.04 -24.57 -18.67
C LEU A 757 12.25 -24.16 -17.81
N GLY A 758 13.36 -23.72 -18.42
CA GLY A 758 14.56 -23.27 -17.70
C GLY A 758 15.21 -24.41 -16.90
N CYS A 759 15.41 -25.57 -17.52
CA CYS A 759 16.21 -26.65 -16.96
C CYS A 759 17.54 -26.77 -17.70
N ASP A 760 18.64 -26.77 -16.95
CA ASP A 760 20.02 -26.96 -17.42
C ASP A 760 20.55 -28.38 -17.14
N ARG A 761 19.80 -29.14 -16.35
CA ARG A 761 20.13 -30.47 -15.84
C ARG A 761 18.94 -31.41 -15.97
N GLN A 762 19.19 -32.70 -15.88
CA GLN A 762 18.17 -33.76 -15.96
C GLN A 762 18.46 -34.87 -14.96
N LEU A 763 17.41 -35.55 -14.51
CA LEU A 763 17.48 -36.70 -13.62
C LEU A 763 17.39 -37.99 -14.44
N LEU A 764 18.42 -38.84 -14.37
CA LEU A 764 18.53 -40.07 -15.15
C LEU A 764 18.68 -41.28 -14.22
N LEU A 765 18.00 -42.38 -14.55
CA LEU A 765 18.18 -43.66 -13.86
C LEU A 765 19.41 -44.38 -14.42
N SER A 766 20.50 -44.41 -13.64
CA SER A 766 21.76 -45.06 -14.00
C SER A 766 22.08 -46.16 -12.99
N ASN A 767 22.25 -47.41 -13.45
CA ASN A 767 22.55 -48.57 -12.59
C ASN A 767 21.57 -48.74 -11.40
N GLY A 768 20.29 -48.43 -11.59
CA GLY A 768 19.27 -48.49 -10.54
C GLY A 768 19.27 -47.31 -9.55
N VAL A 769 20.09 -46.28 -9.79
CA VAL A 769 20.18 -45.06 -8.96
C VAL A 769 19.83 -43.83 -9.79
N TRP A 770 18.99 -42.95 -9.24
CA TRP A 770 18.68 -41.66 -9.86
C TRP A 770 19.83 -40.67 -9.65
N THR A 771 20.38 -40.16 -10.76
CA THR A 771 21.53 -39.25 -10.78
C THR A 771 21.22 -37.99 -11.56
N VAL A 772 21.82 -36.86 -11.17
CA VAL A 772 21.70 -35.58 -11.89
C VAL A 772 22.82 -35.50 -12.93
N ALA A 773 22.45 -35.30 -14.18
CA ALA A 773 23.36 -35.08 -15.31
C ALA A 773 23.06 -33.72 -15.98
N PRO A 774 24.00 -33.12 -16.73
CA PRO A 774 23.69 -32.00 -17.60
C PRO A 774 22.58 -32.33 -18.60
N LEU A 775 21.71 -31.36 -18.90
CA LEU A 775 20.82 -31.44 -20.05
C LEU A 775 21.69 -31.23 -21.30
N ALA A 776 22.16 -32.32 -21.91
CA ALA A 776 22.97 -32.22 -23.11
C ALA A 776 22.18 -31.53 -24.24
N SER A 777 22.85 -30.60 -24.91
CA SER A 777 22.36 -29.79 -26.04
C SER A 777 21.97 -30.65 -27.25
#